data_AF-A0A6P6JJY4-F1
#
_entry.id   AF-A0A6P6JJY4-F1
#
_cell.length_a   1.000
_cell.length_b   1.000
_cell.length_c   1.000
_cell.angle_alpha   90.00
_cell.angle_beta   90.00
_cell.angle_gamma   90.00
#
_symmetry.space_group_name_H-M   'P 1'
#
loop_
_entity.id
_entity.type
_entity.pdbx_description
1 polymer ?
#
loop_
_entity_poly.entity_id
_entity_poly.type
_entity_poly.pdbx_seq_one_letter_code
_entity_poly.pdbx_strand_id
1 'polypeptide(L)'
;MMDSDCFSLLPAVCLVLADPKQSPPDDTSLEKLLDWFKELHSHSNGQVLFQHQPCLLEFISSVCTSKTTDPAILSFTLKLTGLLAATPQGFHMLDEGGLLVYVFEREAWGVCDLWEDASVRSGWLQGLLNMLKHQQALGFLCGNGLIKVILQLQNDRSLFVACLANQLLVHILHFLTSSNMTNGSDVVGSSETSLRSDWVSVSSEIMNAVVEALSSEDHPQVLQGLRLLSQVLAQCGEPIISTLWKDVLVPLEVLINRGSESLIQTLITVLEAALGTPLLSKTEYKVEELLEAMLGDGNRRECFQCAALIVKLEKCPEVLKRKATDIILLPLHCVSTQPQAEKEMNVVLKEQLSQKASCISLLMQSLSSLAQLAHTKYLFEDISVHSITSSVLLLLRMCSGHCPTSLLHINAFTHLIGCCKVQRCGLDTLGALSVYEEILDLRKDIFGVLLDYLQSPDSHATVLKKTFQAFKRWIVCSPFPDLLQFISHDLFPVLEKRMCDLRWEVRDSTLEFITQLTTALNSNSGFTEALHTSGMVSILLSSLADAEGYVRASAVAAVGEAVAASFHQTVLVSNSKLLEEALVQMMAILSQDTEGFPRRAVVHAFTSWLKGSHLTMGLESSLSSVLSLGGSDFDWEVKMLTLELAEVLMEKTLACCPYAVQNSGSSEETHFTQALIKFKDFGLFDLLFNSLFDCDRPVCEKACALLIKLRTLIAEIADLDNSILFLNLCGNRWGDEVQGRYLNKQQAKASVCVKNGATGSDEGMDCGLHCIKNISLPNILQILDLDDMQKMLTLSSDHVVNSPRSLMEDILSAAQHSEENIVDCY
;
A
#
# COMPACT_ATOMS: atom_id res chain seq x y z
N MET A 1 0.50 12.72 -31.61
CA MET A 1 -0.06 13.63 -32.65
C MET A 1 -1.03 14.57 -31.95
N MET A 2 -1.19 15.82 -32.39
CA MET A 2 -2.30 16.65 -31.89
C MET A 2 -3.61 16.03 -32.38
N ASP A 3 -4.53 15.77 -31.47
CA ASP A 3 -5.74 15.01 -31.75
C ASP A 3 -6.79 15.94 -32.38
N SER A 4 -6.76 16.06 -33.72
CA SER A 4 -7.63 16.93 -34.52
C SER A 4 -9.11 16.76 -34.19
N ASP A 5 -9.48 15.54 -33.86
CA ASP A 5 -10.86 15.12 -33.67
C ASP A 5 -11.40 15.68 -32.34
N CYS A 6 -10.59 15.70 -31.26
CA CYS A 6 -10.95 16.34 -29.99
C CYS A 6 -11.22 17.84 -30.16
N PHE A 7 -10.39 18.54 -30.95
CA PHE A 7 -10.60 19.96 -31.27
C PHE A 7 -11.86 20.21 -32.11
N SER A 8 -12.38 19.21 -32.81
CA SER A 8 -13.66 19.34 -33.53
C SER A 8 -14.89 19.12 -32.64
N LEU A 9 -14.76 18.32 -31.57
CA LEU A 9 -15.83 18.02 -30.61
C LEU A 9 -16.00 19.09 -29.52
N LEU A 10 -14.89 19.72 -29.10
CA LEU A 10 -14.87 20.66 -27.98
C LEU A 10 -15.94 21.78 -28.03
N PRO A 11 -16.21 22.45 -29.18
CA PRO A 11 -17.28 23.46 -29.25
C PRO A 11 -18.67 22.92 -28.90
N ALA A 12 -18.98 21.68 -29.29
CA ALA A 12 -20.26 21.04 -28.96
C ALA A 12 -20.33 20.69 -27.46
N VAL A 13 -19.23 20.20 -26.88
CA VAL A 13 -19.12 19.93 -25.44
C VAL A 13 -19.32 21.21 -24.64
N CYS A 14 -18.68 22.31 -25.03
CA CYS A 14 -18.87 23.62 -24.40
C CYS A 14 -20.33 24.10 -24.44
N LEU A 15 -21.03 23.91 -25.57
CA LEU A 15 -22.46 24.27 -25.67
C LEU A 15 -23.34 23.42 -24.75
N VAL A 16 -23.08 22.12 -24.63
CA VAL A 16 -23.79 21.23 -23.70
C VAL A 16 -23.55 21.62 -22.24
N LEU A 17 -22.28 21.83 -21.86
CA LEU A 17 -21.92 22.21 -20.49
C LEU A 17 -22.45 23.60 -20.09
N ALA A 18 -22.71 24.49 -21.05
CA ALA A 18 -23.25 25.82 -20.80
C ALA A 18 -24.78 25.93 -20.85
N ASP A 19 -25.52 24.88 -21.25
CA ASP A 19 -26.99 24.90 -21.27
C ASP A 19 -27.56 24.50 -19.89
N PRO A 20 -28.15 25.42 -19.11
CA PRO A 20 -28.71 25.11 -17.79
C PRO A 20 -29.93 24.19 -17.82
N LYS A 21 -30.40 23.75 -19.00
CA LYS A 21 -31.44 22.73 -19.15
C LYS A 21 -30.90 21.31 -19.19
N GLN A 22 -29.60 21.13 -19.46
CA GLN A 22 -28.97 19.82 -19.49
C GLN A 22 -28.60 19.38 -18.08
N SER A 23 -28.68 18.08 -17.81
CA SER A 23 -28.09 17.51 -16.60
C SER A 23 -26.56 17.60 -16.69
N PRO A 24 -25.85 18.06 -15.65
CA PRO A 24 -24.39 18.06 -15.66
C PRO A 24 -23.85 16.63 -15.79
N PRO A 25 -22.72 16.41 -16.48
CA PRO A 25 -21.98 15.15 -16.39
C PRO A 25 -21.55 14.88 -14.94
N ASP A 26 -21.19 13.64 -14.65
CA ASP A 26 -20.65 13.29 -13.33
C ASP A 26 -19.31 13.99 -13.08
N ASP A 27 -18.99 14.26 -11.80
CA ASP A 27 -17.76 14.95 -11.39
C ASP A 27 -16.50 14.29 -11.97
N THR A 28 -16.49 12.96 -12.12
CA THR A 28 -15.36 12.21 -12.70
C THR A 28 -15.09 12.62 -14.15
N SER A 29 -16.14 12.83 -14.94
CA SER A 29 -16.02 13.25 -16.34
C SER A 29 -15.49 14.68 -16.46
N LEU A 30 -15.93 15.58 -15.56
CA LEU A 30 -15.44 16.96 -15.49
C LEU A 30 -13.96 17.02 -15.06
N GLU A 31 -13.55 16.25 -14.06
CA GLU A 31 -12.13 16.20 -13.65
C GLU A 31 -11.23 15.55 -14.72
N LYS A 32 -11.67 14.47 -15.39
CA LYS A 32 -10.93 13.89 -16.53
C LYS A 32 -10.76 14.89 -17.68
N LEU A 33 -11.77 15.72 -17.94
CA LEU A 33 -11.69 16.77 -18.95
C LEU A 33 -10.70 17.88 -18.53
N LEU A 34 -10.64 18.24 -17.24
CA LEU A 34 -9.59 19.12 -16.71
C LEU A 34 -8.19 18.51 -16.82
N ASP A 35 -8.03 17.21 -16.60
CA ASP A 35 -6.74 16.52 -16.76
C ASP A 35 -6.26 16.54 -18.22
N TRP A 36 -7.15 16.35 -19.18
CA TRP A 36 -6.83 16.57 -20.60
C TRP A 36 -6.37 18.01 -20.88
N PHE A 37 -7.05 19.02 -20.33
CA PHE A 37 -6.60 20.41 -20.46
C PHE A 37 -5.23 20.67 -19.81
N LYS A 38 -4.93 20.04 -18.66
CA LYS A 38 -3.59 20.10 -18.02
C LYS A 38 -2.52 19.48 -18.93
N GLU A 39 -2.82 18.35 -19.56
CA GLU A 39 -1.90 17.67 -20.50
C GLU A 39 -1.67 18.49 -21.78
N LEU A 40 -2.72 19.08 -22.37
CA LEU A 40 -2.56 20.00 -23.50
C LEU A 40 -1.68 21.20 -23.13
N HIS A 41 -1.87 21.74 -21.92
CA HIS A 41 -1.12 22.89 -21.43
C HIS A 41 0.38 22.58 -21.30
N SER A 42 0.74 21.42 -20.74
CA SER A 42 2.14 21.02 -20.57
C SER A 42 2.88 20.74 -21.89
N HIS A 43 2.18 20.24 -22.91
CA HIS A 43 2.79 19.91 -24.21
C HIS A 43 2.91 21.09 -25.18
N SER A 44 2.14 22.17 -25.02
CA SER A 44 1.98 23.22 -26.05
C SER A 44 2.30 24.66 -25.61
N ASN A 45 2.79 24.85 -24.37
CA ASN A 45 3.00 26.17 -23.75
C ASN A 45 1.75 27.08 -23.81
N GLY A 46 0.54 26.51 -23.86
CA GLY A 46 -0.75 27.21 -23.89
C GLY A 46 -1.08 28.00 -25.17
N GLN A 47 -0.10 28.34 -26.02
CA GLN A 47 -0.27 29.24 -27.16
C GLN A 47 -1.23 28.71 -28.24
N VAL A 48 -1.29 27.38 -28.42
CA VAL A 48 -2.08 26.75 -29.48
C VAL A 48 -3.57 26.76 -29.17
N LEU A 49 -3.96 26.63 -27.89
CA LEU A 49 -5.35 26.38 -27.50
C LEU A 49 -6.27 27.58 -27.84
N PHE A 50 -5.91 28.77 -27.39
CA PHE A 50 -6.71 29.99 -27.63
C PHE A 50 -6.73 30.43 -29.10
N GLN A 51 -5.67 30.18 -29.87
CA GLN A 51 -5.64 30.52 -31.30
C GLN A 51 -6.59 29.66 -32.15
N HIS A 52 -6.97 28.47 -31.67
CA HIS A 52 -7.78 27.50 -32.41
C HIS A 52 -9.18 27.25 -31.81
N GLN A 53 -9.46 27.69 -30.57
CA GLN A 53 -10.71 27.39 -29.85
C GLN A 53 -11.31 28.64 -29.16
N PRO A 54 -11.91 29.58 -29.91
CA PRO A 54 -12.59 30.75 -29.33
C PRO A 54 -13.81 30.40 -28.47
N CYS A 55 -14.41 29.22 -28.69
CA CYS A 55 -15.55 28.70 -27.93
C CYS A 55 -15.30 28.63 -26.41
N LEU A 56 -14.04 28.51 -25.96
CA LEU A 56 -13.70 28.48 -24.54
C LEU A 56 -13.96 29.82 -23.83
N LEU A 57 -13.75 30.95 -24.53
CA LEU A 57 -14.04 32.28 -23.97
C LEU A 57 -15.54 32.52 -23.89
N GLU A 58 -16.29 32.11 -24.92
CA GLU A 58 -17.75 32.17 -24.96
C GLU A 58 -18.36 31.25 -23.89
N PHE A 59 -17.81 30.05 -23.70
CA PHE A 59 -18.19 29.10 -22.65
C PHE A 59 -18.05 29.70 -21.25
N ILE A 60 -16.84 30.16 -20.89
CA ILE A 60 -16.58 30.75 -19.56
C ILE A 60 -17.50 31.96 -19.33
N SER A 61 -17.64 32.84 -20.32
CA SER A 61 -18.54 34.01 -20.22
C SER A 61 -20.01 33.60 -20.05
N SER A 62 -20.49 32.60 -20.78
CA SER A 62 -21.88 32.11 -20.68
C SER A 62 -22.17 31.48 -19.31
N VAL A 63 -21.32 30.55 -18.86
CA VAL A 63 -21.45 29.86 -17.58
C VAL A 63 -21.41 30.85 -16.41
N CYS A 64 -20.52 31.83 -16.48
CA CYS A 64 -20.33 32.80 -15.41
C CYS A 64 -21.36 33.94 -15.40
N THR A 65 -22.05 34.22 -16.51
CA THR A 65 -23.16 35.21 -16.55
C THR A 65 -24.54 34.59 -16.27
N SER A 66 -24.66 33.26 -16.38
CA SER A 66 -25.86 32.52 -16.03
C SER A 66 -26.08 32.44 -14.51
N LYS A 67 -27.31 32.74 -14.08
CA LYS A 67 -27.75 32.60 -12.68
C LYS A 67 -28.34 31.23 -12.33
N THR A 68 -28.42 30.34 -13.32
CA THR A 68 -29.02 29.01 -13.21
C THR A 68 -28.00 27.90 -13.49
N THR A 69 -26.71 28.24 -13.36
CA THR A 69 -25.57 27.34 -13.57
C THR A 69 -25.45 26.35 -12.42
N ASP A 70 -25.18 25.09 -12.73
CA ASP A 70 -24.93 24.04 -11.74
C ASP A 70 -23.59 24.26 -10.99
N PRO A 71 -23.52 24.04 -9.66
CA PRO A 71 -22.29 24.19 -8.87
C PRO A 71 -21.07 23.41 -9.39
N ALA A 72 -21.24 22.19 -9.92
CA ALA A 72 -20.14 21.38 -10.44
C ALA A 72 -19.59 21.97 -11.75
N ILE A 73 -20.47 22.44 -12.64
CA ILE A 73 -20.11 23.13 -13.88
C ILE A 73 -19.38 24.45 -13.60
N LEU A 74 -19.84 25.22 -12.60
CA LEU A 74 -19.15 26.43 -12.16
C LEU A 74 -17.78 26.10 -11.54
N SER A 75 -17.68 25.07 -10.70
CA SER A 75 -16.42 24.60 -10.11
C SER A 75 -15.41 24.17 -11.18
N PHE A 76 -15.85 23.39 -12.18
CA PHE A 76 -15.08 23.03 -13.37
C PHE A 76 -14.59 24.27 -14.12
N THR A 77 -15.48 25.23 -14.37
CA THR A 77 -15.18 26.46 -15.14
C THR A 77 -14.17 27.36 -14.41
N LEU A 78 -14.26 27.47 -13.08
CA LEU A 78 -13.28 28.17 -12.25
C LEU A 78 -11.89 27.51 -12.32
N LYS A 79 -11.84 26.17 -12.19
CA LYS A 79 -10.59 25.38 -12.32
C LYS A 79 -9.97 25.54 -13.72
N LEU A 80 -10.79 25.46 -14.77
CA LEU A 80 -10.39 25.60 -16.17
C LEU A 80 -9.86 27.01 -16.47
N THR A 81 -10.59 28.04 -16.07
CA THR A 81 -10.14 29.45 -16.24
C THR A 81 -8.78 29.66 -15.58
N GLY A 82 -8.57 29.08 -14.40
CA GLY A 82 -7.28 29.07 -13.72
C GLY A 82 -6.16 28.37 -14.50
N LEU A 83 -6.42 27.21 -15.11
CA LEU A 83 -5.46 26.49 -15.96
C LEU A 83 -5.10 27.28 -17.21
N LEU A 84 -6.09 27.92 -17.84
CA LEU A 84 -5.88 28.75 -19.03
C LEU A 84 -5.06 30.02 -18.70
N ALA A 85 -5.30 30.61 -17.54
CA ALA A 85 -4.57 31.77 -17.03
C ALA A 85 -3.18 31.45 -16.45
N ALA A 86 -2.75 30.18 -16.45
CA ALA A 86 -1.46 29.76 -15.90
C ALA A 86 -0.24 30.18 -16.77
N THR A 87 -0.44 30.70 -17.99
CA THR A 87 0.61 31.33 -18.81
C THR A 87 0.40 32.84 -18.89
N PRO A 88 1.47 33.66 -19.00
CA PRO A 88 1.35 35.12 -19.19
C PRO A 88 0.45 35.52 -20.37
N GLN A 89 0.50 34.77 -21.48
CA GLN A 89 -0.32 35.04 -22.67
C GLN A 89 -1.80 34.70 -22.44
N GLY A 90 -2.09 33.51 -21.89
CA GLY A 90 -3.47 33.11 -21.58
C GLY A 90 -4.09 34.02 -20.50
N PHE A 91 -3.29 34.42 -19.51
CA PHE A 91 -3.67 35.44 -18.53
C PHE A 91 -4.03 36.76 -19.21
N HIS A 92 -3.15 37.32 -20.04
CA HIS A 92 -3.40 38.60 -20.74
C HIS A 92 -4.68 38.56 -21.59
N MET A 93 -4.94 37.47 -22.32
CA MET A 93 -6.15 37.32 -23.12
C MET A 93 -7.44 37.30 -22.28
N LEU A 94 -7.39 36.69 -21.10
CA LEU A 94 -8.53 36.64 -20.17
C LEU A 94 -8.70 37.97 -19.40
N ASP A 95 -7.61 38.69 -19.14
CA ASP A 95 -7.59 39.96 -18.42
C ASP A 95 -8.00 41.15 -19.29
N GLU A 96 -7.55 41.22 -20.56
CA GLU A 96 -7.98 42.23 -21.54
C GLU A 96 -9.50 42.20 -21.80
N GLY A 97 -10.10 41.01 -21.73
CA GLY A 97 -11.55 40.84 -21.81
C GLY A 97 -12.32 41.18 -20.52
N GLY A 98 -11.62 41.55 -19.43
CA GLY A 98 -12.19 41.74 -18.09
C GLY A 98 -12.68 40.44 -17.43
N LEU A 99 -12.43 39.29 -18.04
CA LEU A 99 -13.04 38.01 -17.66
C LEU A 99 -12.44 37.46 -16.37
N LEU A 100 -11.14 37.65 -16.11
CA LEU A 100 -10.53 37.21 -14.85
C LEU A 100 -11.13 37.89 -13.62
N VAL A 101 -11.30 39.23 -13.67
CA VAL A 101 -11.92 39.99 -12.58
C VAL A 101 -13.33 39.44 -12.36
N TYR A 102 -14.14 39.35 -13.41
CA TYR A 102 -15.51 38.87 -13.33
C TYR A 102 -15.65 37.43 -12.79
N VAL A 103 -14.78 36.51 -13.23
CA VAL A 103 -14.82 35.09 -12.83
C VAL A 103 -14.40 34.91 -11.36
N PHE A 104 -13.40 35.65 -10.89
CA PHE A 104 -12.87 35.49 -9.52
C PHE A 104 -13.43 36.51 -8.51
N GLU A 105 -14.28 37.45 -8.92
CA GLU A 105 -15.01 38.38 -8.05
C GLU A 105 -16.00 37.65 -7.14
N ARG A 106 -15.75 37.66 -5.82
CA ARG A 106 -16.61 37.00 -4.82
C ARG A 106 -18.05 37.50 -4.85
N GLU A 107 -18.26 38.80 -5.07
CA GLU A 107 -19.57 39.43 -4.99
C GLU A 107 -20.51 38.99 -6.12
N ALA A 108 -19.96 38.59 -7.28
CA ALA A 108 -20.73 38.01 -8.39
C ALA A 108 -21.47 36.72 -7.97
N TRP A 109 -20.85 35.90 -7.11
CA TRP A 109 -21.37 34.60 -6.68
C TRP A 109 -22.30 34.67 -5.46
N GLY A 110 -22.23 35.75 -4.67
CA GLY A 110 -23.09 35.96 -3.51
C GLY A 110 -24.55 36.30 -3.83
N VAL A 111 -24.86 36.64 -5.09
CA VAL A 111 -26.22 37.02 -5.55
C VAL A 111 -27.09 35.80 -5.90
N CYS A 112 -26.49 34.61 -6.05
CA CYS A 112 -27.18 33.41 -6.53
C CYS A 112 -27.06 32.20 -5.57
N ASP A 113 -26.67 32.41 -4.31
CA ASP A 113 -26.37 31.39 -3.28
C ASP A 113 -25.28 30.34 -3.64
N LEU A 114 -24.80 30.28 -4.89
CA LEU A 114 -23.76 29.36 -5.38
C LEU A 114 -22.46 29.42 -4.57
N TRP A 115 -22.12 30.55 -3.97
CA TRP A 115 -20.95 30.66 -3.09
C TRP A 115 -21.04 29.80 -1.81
N GLU A 116 -22.26 29.46 -1.35
CA GLU A 116 -22.45 28.60 -0.18
C GLU A 116 -22.17 27.11 -0.48
N ASP A 117 -22.04 26.73 -1.76
CA ASP A 117 -21.60 25.40 -2.15
C ASP A 117 -20.07 25.21 -1.99
N ALA A 118 -19.67 24.14 -1.31
CA ALA A 118 -18.27 23.86 -1.03
C ALA A 118 -17.47 23.46 -2.30
N SER A 119 -18.12 22.90 -3.32
CA SER A 119 -17.50 22.58 -4.62
C SER A 119 -17.10 23.85 -5.37
N VAL A 120 -17.93 24.90 -5.33
CA VAL A 120 -17.66 26.21 -5.96
C VAL A 120 -16.49 26.89 -5.26
N ARG A 121 -16.47 26.94 -3.93
CA ARG A 121 -15.34 27.53 -3.18
C ARG A 121 -14.04 26.74 -3.37
N SER A 122 -14.12 25.41 -3.46
CA SER A 122 -12.96 24.56 -3.79
C SER A 122 -12.47 24.80 -5.22
N GLY A 123 -13.38 24.94 -6.19
CA GLY A 123 -13.05 25.26 -7.58
C GLY A 123 -12.45 26.64 -7.77
N TRP A 124 -12.94 27.64 -7.02
CA TRP A 124 -12.39 29.00 -6.96
C TRP A 124 -10.95 28.99 -6.43
N LEU A 125 -10.70 28.35 -5.27
CA LEU A 125 -9.36 28.20 -4.70
C LEU A 125 -8.40 27.44 -5.64
N GLN A 126 -8.86 26.32 -6.22
CA GLN A 126 -8.06 25.53 -7.15
C GLN A 126 -7.79 26.30 -8.46
N GLY A 127 -8.73 27.10 -8.94
CA GLY A 127 -8.53 28.00 -10.09
C GLY A 127 -7.43 29.02 -9.82
N LEU A 128 -7.45 29.69 -8.67
CA LEU A 128 -6.37 30.61 -8.28
C LEU A 128 -5.01 29.88 -8.14
N LEU A 129 -5.00 28.67 -7.58
CA LEU A 129 -3.78 27.85 -7.43
C LEU A 129 -3.21 27.37 -8.79
N ASN A 130 -4.10 27.07 -9.74
CA ASN A 130 -3.73 26.74 -11.12
C ASN A 130 -3.12 27.97 -11.82
N MET A 131 -3.74 29.15 -11.67
CA MET A 131 -3.32 30.40 -12.30
C MET A 131 -1.98 30.94 -11.76
N LEU A 132 -1.71 30.76 -10.46
CA LEU A 132 -0.54 31.33 -9.79
C LEU A 132 0.78 30.62 -10.19
N LYS A 133 1.26 30.88 -11.40
CA LYS A 133 2.56 30.41 -11.92
C LYS A 133 3.49 31.55 -12.37
N HIS A 134 2.99 32.79 -12.42
CA HIS A 134 3.73 33.96 -12.90
C HIS A 134 3.32 35.24 -12.14
N GLN A 135 4.10 36.31 -12.30
CA GLN A 135 3.97 37.53 -11.50
C GLN A 135 2.69 38.32 -11.76
N GLN A 136 2.11 38.26 -12.98
CA GLN A 136 0.86 38.97 -13.29
C GLN A 136 -0.32 38.33 -12.53
N ALA A 137 -0.36 37.00 -12.45
CA ALA A 137 -1.34 36.29 -11.63
C ALA A 137 -1.25 36.68 -10.14
N LEU A 138 -0.03 36.75 -9.59
CA LEU A 138 0.16 37.24 -8.22
C LEU A 138 -0.35 38.68 -8.07
N GLY A 139 0.03 39.58 -8.98
CA GLY A 139 -0.43 40.98 -9.00
C GLY A 139 -1.95 41.10 -9.02
N PHE A 140 -2.64 40.23 -9.76
CA PHE A 140 -4.11 40.14 -9.79
C PHE A 140 -4.71 39.70 -8.46
N LEU A 141 -4.16 38.68 -7.79
CA LEU A 141 -4.61 38.26 -6.45
C LEU A 141 -4.48 39.42 -5.43
N CYS A 142 -3.38 40.17 -5.51
CA CYS A 142 -3.10 41.30 -4.64
C CYS A 142 -4.01 42.51 -4.93
N GLY A 143 -4.08 42.93 -6.20
CA GLY A 143 -4.81 44.12 -6.64
C GLY A 143 -6.33 44.01 -6.44
N ASN A 144 -6.88 42.81 -6.50
CA ASN A 144 -8.31 42.54 -6.25
C ASN A 144 -8.61 42.15 -4.79
N GLY A 145 -7.61 42.21 -3.88
CA GLY A 145 -7.81 41.95 -2.44
C GLY A 145 -8.16 40.50 -2.09
N LEU A 146 -7.90 39.53 -2.98
CA LEU A 146 -8.35 38.15 -2.83
C LEU A 146 -7.68 37.42 -1.65
N ILE A 147 -6.50 37.87 -1.21
CA ILE A 147 -5.77 37.36 -0.05
C ILE A 147 -6.67 37.28 1.20
N LYS A 148 -7.46 38.33 1.46
CA LYS A 148 -8.40 38.38 2.61
C LYS A 148 -9.51 37.34 2.51
N VAL A 149 -9.97 37.04 1.29
CA VAL A 149 -10.99 36.00 1.05
C VAL A 149 -10.39 34.62 1.29
N ILE A 150 -9.16 34.37 0.80
CA ILE A 150 -8.46 33.10 1.02
C ILE A 150 -8.19 32.86 2.52
N LEU A 151 -7.77 33.89 3.26
CA LEU A 151 -7.61 33.82 4.72
C LEU A 151 -8.93 33.50 5.46
N GLN A 152 -10.05 34.10 5.05
CA GLN A 152 -11.37 33.76 5.60
C GLN A 152 -11.75 32.28 5.34
N LEU A 153 -11.40 31.74 4.18
CA LEU A 153 -11.68 30.35 3.79
C LEU A 153 -10.83 29.30 4.54
N GLN A 154 -9.81 29.70 5.31
CA GLN A 154 -9.13 28.77 6.23
C GLN A 154 -10.08 28.23 7.31
N ASN A 155 -11.10 29.01 7.67
CA ASN A 155 -12.09 28.66 8.70
C ASN A 155 -13.41 28.12 8.08
N ASP A 156 -13.35 27.62 6.84
CA ASP A 156 -14.51 27.02 6.18
C ASP A 156 -14.99 25.74 6.89
N ARG A 157 -16.30 25.46 6.79
CA ARG A 157 -16.90 24.22 7.31
C ARG A 157 -16.42 22.98 6.56
N SER A 158 -16.05 23.12 5.28
CA SER A 158 -15.47 22.06 4.47
C SER A 158 -13.97 21.94 4.72
N LEU A 159 -13.53 20.76 5.19
CA LEU A 159 -12.12 20.43 5.37
C LEU A 159 -11.32 20.53 4.05
N PHE A 160 -11.96 20.28 2.90
CA PHE A 160 -11.34 20.40 1.58
C PHE A 160 -11.04 21.87 1.23
N VAL A 161 -12.02 22.77 1.45
CA VAL A 161 -11.87 24.21 1.22
C VAL A 161 -10.77 24.78 2.12
N ALA A 162 -10.80 24.46 3.41
CA ALA A 162 -9.78 24.92 4.36
C ALA A 162 -8.37 24.39 4.04
N CYS A 163 -8.27 23.14 3.56
CA CYS A 163 -6.99 22.57 3.14
C CYS A 163 -6.45 23.26 1.88
N LEU A 164 -7.29 23.48 0.86
CA LEU A 164 -6.93 24.22 -0.36
C LEU A 164 -6.54 25.67 -0.06
N ALA A 165 -7.22 26.33 0.89
CA ALA A 165 -6.88 27.68 1.32
C ALA A 165 -5.46 27.72 1.93
N ASN A 166 -5.13 26.79 2.83
CA ASN A 166 -3.78 26.66 3.39
C ASN A 166 -2.74 26.41 2.29
N GLN A 167 -3.00 25.47 1.36
CA GLN A 167 -2.10 25.17 0.24
C GLN A 167 -1.85 26.40 -0.65
N LEU A 168 -2.90 27.17 -0.97
CA LEU A 168 -2.78 28.39 -1.78
C LEU A 168 -1.96 29.47 -1.05
N LEU A 169 -2.18 29.67 0.25
CA LEU A 169 -1.39 30.61 1.06
C LEU A 169 0.09 30.22 1.13
N VAL A 170 0.39 28.93 1.30
CA VAL A 170 1.77 28.42 1.23
C VAL A 170 2.38 28.62 -0.15
N HIS A 171 1.63 28.36 -1.22
CA HIS A 171 2.10 28.56 -2.59
C HIS A 171 2.38 30.04 -2.91
N ILE A 172 1.54 30.96 -2.41
CA ILE A 172 1.79 32.42 -2.49
C ILE A 172 3.10 32.79 -1.79
N LEU A 173 3.30 32.35 -0.54
CA LEU A 173 4.53 32.61 0.22
C LEU A 173 5.77 32.01 -0.46
N HIS A 174 5.69 30.76 -0.93
CA HIS A 174 6.78 30.10 -1.65
C HIS A 174 7.15 30.87 -2.93
N PHE A 175 6.16 31.27 -3.74
CA PHE A 175 6.37 32.03 -4.97
C PHE A 175 7.03 33.40 -4.74
N LEU A 176 6.70 34.05 -3.62
CA LEU A 176 7.36 35.30 -3.18
C LEU A 176 8.84 35.10 -2.82
N THR A 177 9.25 33.92 -2.31
CA THR A 177 10.66 33.62 -2.06
C THR A 177 11.45 33.24 -3.30
N SER A 178 10.91 32.38 -4.17
CA SER A 178 11.63 31.86 -5.33
C SER A 178 11.88 32.94 -6.40
N SER A 179 10.93 33.84 -6.61
CA SER A 179 11.02 34.94 -7.58
C SER A 179 12.07 36.02 -7.23
N ASN A 180 12.53 36.11 -5.97
CA ASN A 180 13.57 37.06 -5.57
C ASN A 180 15.01 36.59 -5.90
N MET A 181 15.22 35.34 -6.32
CA MET A 181 16.56 34.76 -6.51
C MET A 181 17.06 34.72 -7.96
N THR A 182 16.21 35.03 -8.95
CA THR A 182 16.58 34.92 -10.38
C THR A 182 17.01 36.24 -11.04
N ASN A 183 16.67 37.41 -10.47
CA ASN A 183 17.02 38.71 -11.04
C ASN A 183 18.33 39.28 -10.48
N GLY A 184 19.39 38.46 -10.54
CA GLY A 184 20.71 38.71 -9.97
C GLY A 184 21.84 39.03 -10.96
N SER A 185 21.55 39.65 -12.11
CA SER A 185 22.61 40.16 -13.02
C SER A 185 22.13 41.31 -13.92
N ASP A 186 22.68 42.50 -13.67
CA ASP A 186 22.99 43.59 -14.61
C ASP A 186 22.09 43.82 -15.84
N VAL A 187 21.08 44.70 -15.71
CA VAL A 187 20.87 45.81 -16.68
C VAL A 187 20.46 47.07 -15.92
N VAL A 188 21.17 48.18 -16.17
CA VAL A 188 20.81 49.49 -15.63
C VAL A 188 19.72 50.15 -16.50
N GLY A 189 18.57 50.43 -15.89
CA GLY A 189 17.69 51.52 -16.30
C GLY A 189 16.39 51.17 -17.01
N SER A 190 15.32 50.94 -16.23
CA SER A 190 13.95 51.37 -16.55
C SER A 190 13.07 51.34 -15.29
N SER A 191 11.89 51.95 -15.36
CA SER A 191 11.06 52.31 -14.20
C SER A 191 10.18 51.16 -13.68
N GLU A 192 10.73 50.29 -12.84
CA GLU A 192 9.95 49.29 -12.08
C GLU A 192 10.30 49.32 -10.58
N THR A 193 9.61 50.16 -9.80
CA THR A 193 9.81 50.26 -8.34
C THR A 193 8.53 50.22 -7.50
N SER A 194 7.33 50.11 -8.09
CA SER A 194 6.07 50.01 -7.32
C SER A 194 5.67 48.57 -6.94
N LEU A 195 6.02 47.55 -7.73
CA LEU A 195 5.60 46.16 -7.48
C LEU A 195 6.22 45.51 -6.23
N ARG A 196 7.24 46.14 -5.61
CA ARG A 196 7.99 45.55 -4.48
C ARG A 196 7.41 45.87 -3.10
N SER A 197 6.58 46.92 -2.97
CA SER A 197 5.89 47.24 -1.70
C SER A 197 4.78 46.24 -1.39
N ASP A 198 4.02 45.90 -2.43
CA ASP A 198 2.73 45.21 -2.27
C ASP A 198 2.96 43.75 -1.89
N TRP A 199 4.04 43.15 -2.40
CA TRP A 199 4.48 41.80 -2.03
C TRP A 199 4.91 41.67 -0.57
N VAL A 200 5.59 42.69 -0.01
CA VAL A 200 5.93 42.75 1.42
C VAL A 200 4.68 42.92 2.27
N SER A 201 3.72 43.71 1.80
CA SER A 201 2.40 43.84 2.44
C SER A 201 1.66 42.51 2.48
N VAL A 202 1.66 41.74 1.39
CA VAL A 202 0.95 40.45 1.28
C VAL A 202 1.61 39.36 2.12
N SER A 203 2.95 39.25 2.11
CA SER A 203 3.63 38.31 3.01
C SER A 203 3.37 38.67 4.47
N SER A 204 3.39 39.97 4.82
CA SER A 204 3.08 40.41 6.19
C SER A 204 1.62 40.15 6.57
N GLU A 205 0.66 40.35 5.67
CA GLU A 205 -0.76 40.06 5.91
C GLU A 205 -1.00 38.58 6.20
N ILE A 206 -0.40 37.67 5.42
CA ILE A 206 -0.50 36.22 5.66
C ILE A 206 0.22 35.82 6.96
N MET A 207 1.41 36.36 7.23
CA MET A 207 2.15 36.07 8.48
C MET A 207 1.38 36.56 9.72
N ASN A 208 0.85 37.79 9.69
CA ASN A 208 0.04 38.34 10.78
C ASN A 208 -1.22 37.50 11.02
N ALA A 209 -1.89 37.02 9.96
CA ALA A 209 -3.05 36.15 10.10
C ALA A 209 -2.72 34.81 10.80
N VAL A 210 -1.53 34.25 10.60
CA VAL A 210 -1.06 33.07 11.37
C VAL A 210 -0.88 33.45 12.85
N VAL A 211 -0.25 34.57 13.15
CA VAL A 211 -0.03 35.05 14.53
C VAL A 211 -1.36 35.30 15.26
N GLU A 212 -2.32 35.93 14.59
CA GLU A 212 -3.68 36.15 15.08
C GLU A 212 -4.42 34.82 15.30
N ALA A 213 -4.35 33.88 14.36
CA ALA A 213 -4.97 32.57 14.46
C ALA A 213 -4.43 31.76 15.65
N LEU A 214 -3.12 31.77 15.89
CA LEU A 214 -2.49 31.08 17.02
C LEU A 214 -2.73 31.76 18.37
N SER A 215 -3.03 33.06 18.35
CA SER A 215 -3.38 33.86 19.52
C SER A 215 -4.89 33.86 19.83
N SER A 216 -5.70 33.22 18.99
CA SER A 216 -7.17 33.14 19.15
C SER A 216 -7.57 32.19 20.28
N GLU A 217 -8.76 32.45 20.86
CA GLU A 217 -9.42 31.48 21.75
C GLU A 217 -10.24 30.44 20.97
N ASP A 218 -10.48 30.65 19.66
CA ASP A 218 -11.26 29.73 18.83
C ASP A 218 -10.44 28.52 18.38
N HIS A 219 -10.85 27.33 18.83
CA HIS A 219 -10.07 26.10 18.66
C HIS A 219 -9.90 25.67 17.18
N PRO A 220 -10.92 25.72 16.30
CA PRO A 220 -10.75 25.52 14.87
C PRO A 220 -9.76 26.50 14.23
N GLN A 221 -9.83 27.80 14.58
CA GLN A 221 -8.91 28.81 14.06
C GLN A 221 -7.45 28.52 14.44
N VAL A 222 -7.19 28.19 15.72
CA VAL A 222 -5.86 27.77 16.20
C VAL A 222 -5.36 26.54 15.44
N LEU A 223 -6.23 25.53 15.23
CA LEU A 223 -5.87 24.31 14.51
C LEU A 223 -5.47 24.58 13.05
N GLN A 224 -6.15 25.51 12.37
CA GLN A 224 -5.81 25.88 10.99
C GLN A 224 -4.56 26.75 10.92
N GLY A 225 -4.35 27.65 11.90
CA GLY A 225 -3.09 28.39 12.05
C GLY A 225 -1.88 27.46 12.21
N LEU A 226 -1.99 26.43 13.06
CA LEU A 226 -0.93 25.41 13.23
C LEU A 226 -0.69 24.58 11.96
N ARG A 227 -1.76 24.23 11.21
CA ARG A 227 -1.64 23.51 9.93
C ARG A 227 -0.97 24.36 8.84
N LEU A 228 -1.33 25.64 8.73
CA LEU A 228 -0.67 26.55 7.79
C LEU A 228 0.81 26.69 8.17
N LEU A 229 1.11 26.92 9.46
CA LEU A 229 2.49 27.03 9.94
C LEU A 229 3.34 25.79 9.61
N SER A 230 2.85 24.57 9.84
CA SER A 230 3.61 23.36 9.51
C SER A 230 3.86 23.21 8.01
N GLN A 231 2.90 23.58 7.15
CA GLN A 231 3.07 23.58 5.70
C GLN A 231 4.06 24.67 5.23
N VAL A 232 4.03 25.87 5.81
CA VAL A 232 5.00 26.94 5.51
C VAL A 232 6.42 26.50 5.86
N LEU A 233 6.62 25.93 7.05
CA LEU A 233 7.93 25.42 7.49
C LEU A 233 8.47 24.30 6.59
N ALA A 234 7.59 23.46 6.04
CA ALA A 234 7.96 22.35 5.17
C ALA A 234 8.26 22.76 3.70
N GLN A 235 7.71 23.89 3.23
CA GLN A 235 7.70 24.23 1.79
C GLN A 235 8.30 25.59 1.42
N CYS A 236 8.38 26.55 2.35
CA CYS A 236 8.93 27.88 2.07
C CYS A 236 10.45 27.94 2.28
N GLY A 237 11.09 28.98 1.73
CA GLY A 237 12.50 29.28 1.97
C GLY A 237 12.72 30.39 3.01
N GLU A 238 13.99 30.72 3.26
CA GLU A 238 14.35 31.96 3.93
C GLU A 238 14.06 33.18 3.02
N PRO A 239 13.68 34.35 3.55
CA PRO A 239 13.57 34.68 4.98
C PRO A 239 12.24 34.30 5.65
N ILE A 240 11.26 33.75 4.90
CA ILE A 240 9.89 33.52 5.41
C ILE A 240 9.86 32.63 6.65
N ILE A 241 10.66 31.56 6.66
CA ILE A 241 10.78 30.66 7.80
C ILE A 241 11.26 31.42 9.05
N SER A 242 12.37 32.16 8.96
CA SER A 242 12.93 32.86 10.12
C SER A 242 12.10 34.04 10.61
N THR A 243 11.42 34.79 9.71
CA THR A 243 10.55 35.90 10.14
C THR A 243 9.29 35.36 10.82
N LEU A 244 8.54 34.49 10.14
CA LEU A 244 7.30 33.96 10.69
C LEU A 244 7.54 33.24 12.02
N TRP A 245 8.63 32.46 12.14
CA TRP A 245 8.95 31.75 13.38
C TRP A 245 9.15 32.70 14.57
N LYS A 246 9.80 33.86 14.37
CA LYS A 246 9.97 34.87 15.43
C LYS A 246 8.63 35.44 15.89
N ASP A 247 7.72 35.66 14.95
CA ASP A 247 6.42 36.26 15.24
C ASP A 247 5.46 35.26 15.92
N VAL A 248 5.52 33.96 15.56
CA VAL A 248 4.68 32.92 16.19
C VAL A 248 5.27 32.30 17.46
N LEU A 249 6.53 32.56 17.80
CA LEU A 249 7.21 31.92 18.94
C LEU A 249 6.45 32.13 20.27
N VAL A 250 6.02 33.36 20.56
CA VAL A 250 5.27 33.66 21.79
C VAL A 250 3.87 33.00 21.79
N PRO A 251 3.05 33.10 20.71
CA PRO A 251 1.83 32.30 20.60
C PRO A 251 2.03 30.79 20.81
N LEU A 252 3.08 30.20 20.24
CA LEU A 252 3.41 28.77 20.44
C LEU A 252 3.79 28.46 21.89
N GLU A 253 4.63 29.28 22.54
CA GLU A 253 4.95 29.15 23.96
C GLU A 253 3.67 29.18 24.81
N VAL A 254 2.71 30.07 24.51
CA VAL A 254 1.42 30.14 25.22
C VAL A 254 0.56 28.90 24.99
N LEU A 255 0.42 28.43 23.75
CA LEU A 255 -0.36 27.22 23.42
C LEU A 255 0.20 25.95 24.08
N ILE A 256 1.52 25.77 24.03
CA ILE A 256 2.21 24.63 24.67
C ILE A 256 2.10 24.69 26.19
N ASN A 257 2.17 25.88 26.79
CA ASN A 257 2.01 26.04 28.24
C ASN A 257 0.55 25.86 28.70
N ARG A 258 -0.44 26.25 27.89
CA ARG A 258 -1.87 26.06 28.18
C ARG A 258 -2.27 24.58 28.24
N GLY A 259 -1.71 23.75 27.36
CA GLY A 259 -2.01 22.32 27.26
C GLY A 259 -3.36 22.04 26.58
N SER A 260 -3.38 21.07 25.67
CA SER A 260 -4.61 20.61 25.00
C SER A 260 -4.35 19.28 24.27
N GLU A 261 -4.97 18.19 24.74
CA GLU A 261 -4.87 16.84 24.12
C GLU A 261 -5.17 16.87 22.61
N SER A 262 -6.15 17.66 22.16
CA SER A 262 -6.53 17.76 20.76
C SER A 262 -5.53 18.49 19.86
N LEU A 263 -4.62 19.31 20.42
CA LEU A 263 -3.61 20.04 19.64
C LEU A 263 -2.24 19.34 19.59
N ILE A 264 -1.96 18.35 20.47
CA ILE A 264 -0.63 17.71 20.59
C ILE A 264 -0.11 17.25 19.22
N GLN A 265 -0.92 16.54 18.45
CA GLN A 265 -0.48 15.97 17.18
C GLN A 265 -0.07 17.06 16.17
N THR A 266 -0.82 18.16 16.09
CA THR A 266 -0.53 19.26 15.15
C THR A 266 0.64 20.12 15.64
N LEU A 267 0.78 20.33 16.95
CA LEU A 267 1.96 20.97 17.56
C LEU A 267 3.24 20.16 17.29
N ILE A 268 3.19 18.83 17.42
CA ILE A 268 4.32 17.97 17.05
C ILE A 268 4.62 18.09 15.54
N THR A 269 3.62 18.09 14.66
CA THR A 269 3.86 18.27 13.21
C THR A 269 4.50 19.64 12.88
N VAL A 270 4.17 20.70 13.62
CA VAL A 270 4.87 22.00 13.52
C VAL A 270 6.33 21.88 13.95
N LEU A 271 6.61 21.24 15.08
CA LEU A 271 7.98 21.09 15.60
C LEU A 271 8.82 20.13 14.75
N GLU A 272 8.23 19.07 14.21
CA GLU A 272 8.84 18.15 13.24
C GLU A 272 9.24 18.90 11.95
N ALA A 273 8.33 19.71 11.41
CA ALA A 273 8.66 20.59 10.29
C ALA A 273 9.81 21.54 10.65
N ALA A 274 9.78 22.17 11.83
CA ALA A 274 10.84 23.06 12.31
C ALA A 274 12.22 22.36 12.44
N LEU A 275 12.27 21.11 12.94
CA LEU A 275 13.48 20.27 12.96
C LEU A 275 14.04 19.96 11.55
N GLY A 276 13.20 20.08 10.51
CA GLY A 276 13.61 19.99 9.11
C GLY A 276 14.36 21.21 8.58
N THR A 277 14.29 22.35 9.27
CA THR A 277 14.75 23.68 8.79
C THR A 277 16.04 24.16 9.48
N PRO A 278 16.65 25.28 9.02
CA PRO A 278 17.77 25.91 9.73
C PRO A 278 17.46 26.41 11.15
N LEU A 279 16.19 26.45 11.57
CA LEU A 279 15.77 26.96 12.89
C LEU A 279 16.47 26.21 14.05
N LEU A 280 16.66 24.90 13.94
CA LEU A 280 17.33 24.09 14.96
C LEU A 280 18.77 24.55 15.25
N SER A 281 19.46 25.14 14.27
CA SER A 281 20.87 25.54 14.41
C SER A 281 21.10 26.77 15.29
N LYS A 282 20.04 27.48 15.71
CA LYS A 282 20.16 28.73 16.48
C LYS A 282 19.29 28.73 17.73
N THR A 283 19.93 29.00 18.86
CA THR A 283 19.28 29.12 20.17
C THR A 283 18.22 30.23 20.24
N GLU A 284 18.31 31.27 19.39
CA GLU A 284 17.30 32.34 19.31
C GLU A 284 15.88 31.84 18.96
N TYR A 285 15.77 30.64 18.38
CA TYR A 285 14.50 30.08 17.91
C TYR A 285 13.88 29.03 18.83
N LYS A 286 14.56 28.61 19.91
CA LYS A 286 13.99 27.80 20.99
C LYS A 286 13.29 26.49 20.61
N VAL A 287 13.52 25.92 19.43
CA VAL A 287 12.83 24.69 18.97
C VAL A 287 12.97 23.55 19.98
N GLU A 288 14.15 23.40 20.57
CA GLU A 288 14.44 22.43 21.63
C GLU A 288 13.71 22.75 22.95
N GLU A 289 13.63 24.03 23.35
CA GLU A 289 12.91 24.47 24.55
C GLU A 289 11.40 24.23 24.42
N LEU A 290 10.82 24.40 23.21
CA LEU A 290 9.41 24.10 22.94
C LEU A 290 9.11 22.59 23.04
N LEU A 291 9.99 21.75 22.46
CA LEU A 291 9.91 20.29 22.61
C LEU A 291 10.05 19.90 24.09
N GLU A 292 10.97 20.53 24.83
CA GLU A 292 11.13 20.29 26.27
C GLU A 292 9.90 20.71 27.08
N ALA A 293 9.28 21.85 26.75
CA ALA A 293 8.06 22.34 27.39
C ALA A 293 6.85 21.43 27.11
N MET A 294 6.78 20.79 25.93
CA MET A 294 5.77 19.78 25.61
C MET A 294 5.94 18.47 26.40
N LEU A 295 7.17 18.08 26.75
CA LEU A 295 7.43 16.99 27.70
C LEU A 295 7.13 17.42 29.15
N GLY A 296 7.45 18.67 29.48
CA GLY A 296 7.29 19.25 30.81
C GLY A 296 8.16 18.57 31.87
N ASP A 297 7.59 18.45 33.06
CA ASP A 297 8.11 17.74 34.24
C ASP A 297 7.52 16.31 34.38
N GLY A 298 6.73 15.85 33.40
CA GLY A 298 5.99 14.60 33.46
C GLY A 298 4.69 14.64 34.29
N ASN A 299 4.29 15.79 34.84
CA ASN A 299 3.06 15.93 35.66
C ASN A 299 1.79 16.21 34.84
N ARG A 300 1.89 16.33 33.51
CA ARG A 300 0.75 16.59 32.60
C ARG A 300 0.24 15.30 31.96
N ARG A 301 -1.06 15.20 31.66
CA ARG A 301 -1.64 13.99 31.03
C ARG A 301 -1.14 13.80 29.60
N GLU A 302 -0.94 14.93 28.93
CA GLU A 302 -0.45 15.10 27.58
C GLU A 302 0.99 14.59 27.38
N CYS A 303 1.81 14.56 28.45
CA CYS A 303 3.25 14.35 28.34
C CYS A 303 3.61 13.00 27.72
N PHE A 304 2.82 11.95 27.97
CA PHE A 304 3.04 10.60 27.42
C PHE A 304 2.77 10.54 25.92
N GLN A 305 1.80 11.32 25.41
CA GLN A 305 1.54 11.46 23.99
C GLN A 305 2.62 12.30 23.30
N CYS A 306 3.04 13.40 23.93
CA CYS A 306 4.21 14.17 23.46
C CYS A 306 5.46 13.27 23.38
N ALA A 307 5.78 12.54 24.45
CA ALA A 307 6.96 11.68 24.53
C ALA A 307 6.96 10.55 23.49
N ALA A 308 5.83 9.83 23.35
CA ALA A 308 5.67 8.76 22.37
C ALA A 308 5.77 9.24 20.91
N LEU A 309 5.54 10.53 20.65
CA LEU A 309 5.76 11.14 19.35
C LEU A 309 7.20 11.65 19.19
N ILE A 310 7.75 12.35 20.20
CA ILE A 310 9.10 12.92 20.19
C ILE A 310 10.19 11.87 19.98
N VAL A 311 10.03 10.67 20.54
CA VAL A 311 10.93 9.53 20.32
C VAL A 311 11.02 9.10 18.85
N LYS A 312 9.97 9.36 18.05
CA LYS A 312 9.90 8.96 16.63
C LYS A 312 10.50 9.99 15.69
N LEU A 313 10.78 11.20 16.18
CA LEU A 313 11.33 12.29 15.38
C LEU A 313 12.82 12.02 15.10
N GLU A 314 13.16 11.63 13.87
CA GLU A 314 14.52 11.24 13.48
C GLU A 314 15.57 12.30 13.88
N LYS A 315 15.29 13.57 13.55
CA LYS A 315 16.17 14.74 13.76
C LYS A 315 16.10 15.35 15.17
N CYS A 316 15.35 14.76 16.10
CA CYS A 316 15.24 15.29 17.46
C CYS A 316 16.56 15.06 18.26
N PRO A 317 17.04 16.03 19.05
CA PRO A 317 18.22 15.87 19.90
C PRO A 317 18.12 14.68 20.86
N GLU A 318 19.21 13.91 20.99
CA GLU A 318 19.24 12.70 21.82
C GLU A 318 18.98 12.96 23.32
N VAL A 319 19.25 14.16 23.82
CA VAL A 319 18.89 14.56 25.20
C VAL A 319 17.37 14.59 25.38
N LEU A 320 16.64 15.12 24.40
CA LEU A 320 15.18 15.16 24.41
C LEU A 320 14.56 13.78 24.15
N LYS A 321 15.15 12.97 23.26
CA LYS A 321 14.73 11.56 23.08
C LYS A 321 14.96 10.73 24.34
N ARG A 322 16.06 10.95 25.09
CA ARG A 322 16.30 10.31 26.40
C ARG A 322 15.22 10.72 27.40
N LYS A 323 14.99 12.03 27.59
CA LYS A 323 13.93 12.56 28.49
C LYS A 323 12.53 12.04 28.13
N ALA A 324 12.22 11.91 26.84
CA ALA A 324 10.97 11.32 26.36
C ALA A 324 10.89 9.82 26.65
N THR A 325 12.00 9.07 26.46
CA THR A 325 12.08 7.64 26.81
C THR A 325 11.90 7.41 28.31
N ASP A 326 12.48 8.25 29.16
CA ASP A 326 12.28 8.21 30.61
C ASP A 326 10.79 8.37 30.98
N ILE A 327 10.11 9.34 30.36
CA ILE A 327 8.66 9.56 30.55
C ILE A 327 7.85 8.34 30.06
N ILE A 328 8.19 7.75 28.92
CA ILE A 328 7.55 6.53 28.38
C ILE A 328 7.71 5.34 29.34
N LEU A 329 8.82 5.26 30.08
CA LEU A 329 9.09 4.20 31.05
C LEU A 329 8.36 4.36 32.38
N LEU A 330 8.00 5.59 32.78
CA LEU A 330 7.35 5.86 34.08
C LEU A 330 6.14 4.95 34.38
N PRO A 331 5.15 4.75 33.48
CA PRO A 331 3.99 3.92 33.80
C PRO A 331 4.35 2.45 34.05
N LEU A 332 5.36 1.94 33.34
CA LEU A 332 5.86 0.58 33.49
C LEU A 332 6.63 0.43 34.81
N HIS A 333 7.51 1.38 35.14
CA HIS A 333 8.24 1.42 36.41
C HIS A 333 7.28 1.50 37.61
N CYS A 334 6.25 2.37 37.57
CA CYS A 334 5.30 2.50 38.67
C CYS A 334 4.49 1.22 38.97
N VAL A 335 4.32 0.33 38.00
CA VAL A 335 3.66 -0.98 38.20
C VAL A 335 4.66 -2.06 38.65
N SER A 336 5.96 -1.91 38.38
CA SER A 336 7.00 -2.87 38.77
C SER A 336 7.79 -2.52 40.05
N THR A 337 7.73 -1.28 40.52
CA THR A 337 8.48 -0.81 41.71
C THR A 337 8.03 -1.46 43.02
N GLN A 338 9.00 -1.82 43.87
CA GLN A 338 8.75 -2.21 45.25
C GLN A 338 8.35 -1.00 46.13
N PRO A 339 7.54 -1.20 47.20
CA PRO A 339 6.91 -0.11 47.96
C PRO A 339 7.86 0.89 48.65
N GLN A 340 9.17 0.64 48.70
CA GLN A 340 10.14 1.62 49.22
C GLN A 340 10.44 2.77 48.25
N ALA A 341 10.20 2.58 46.94
CA ALA A 341 10.41 3.62 45.92
C ALA A 341 9.21 4.58 45.75
N GLU A 342 8.07 4.34 46.41
CA GLU A 342 6.85 5.15 46.26
C GLU A 342 7.01 6.64 46.65
N LYS A 343 8.06 7.00 47.39
CA LYS A 343 8.25 8.36 47.93
C LYS A 343 8.54 9.43 46.86
N GLU A 344 8.99 9.03 45.68
CA GLU A 344 9.23 9.93 44.55
C GLU A 344 8.17 9.80 43.45
N MET A 345 7.12 8.99 43.67
CA MET A 345 6.12 8.74 42.65
C MET A 345 5.16 9.92 42.47
N ASN A 346 5.17 10.47 41.25
CA ASN A 346 4.32 11.56 40.81
C ASN A 346 2.84 11.33 41.16
N VAL A 347 2.25 12.28 41.90
CA VAL A 347 0.86 12.23 42.38
C VAL A 347 -0.14 12.11 41.22
N VAL A 348 0.09 12.82 40.11
CA VAL A 348 -0.79 12.80 38.93
C VAL A 348 -0.76 11.44 38.26
N LEU A 349 0.43 10.84 38.11
CA LEU A 349 0.57 9.50 37.55
C LEU A 349 -0.07 8.44 38.46
N LYS A 350 0.04 8.57 39.79
CA LYS A 350 -0.64 7.70 40.75
C LYS A 350 -2.17 7.79 40.62
N GLU A 351 -2.71 8.99 40.39
CA GLU A 351 -4.13 9.18 40.11
C GLU A 351 -4.54 8.53 38.77
N GLN A 352 -3.80 8.77 37.69
CA GLN A 352 -4.10 8.19 36.38
C GLN A 352 -4.03 6.65 36.38
N LEU A 353 -3.05 6.04 37.05
CA LEU A 353 -2.94 4.59 37.17
C LEU A 353 -4.05 3.97 38.04
N SER A 354 -4.68 4.76 38.93
CA SER A 354 -5.86 4.31 39.69
C SER A 354 -7.13 4.21 38.83
N GLN A 355 -7.21 4.94 37.71
CA GLN A 355 -8.35 4.96 36.81
C GLN A 355 -8.18 3.92 35.69
N LYS A 356 -9.16 3.01 35.52
CA LYS A 356 -9.05 1.88 34.58
C LYS A 356 -8.69 2.27 33.15
N ALA A 357 -9.37 3.28 32.60
CA ALA A 357 -9.17 3.70 31.20
C ALA A 357 -7.77 4.31 30.99
N SER A 358 -7.38 5.25 31.84
CA SER A 358 -6.07 5.91 31.78
C SER A 358 -4.92 4.94 32.04
N CYS A 359 -5.04 4.06 33.03
CA CYS A 359 -4.06 3.01 33.31
C CYS A 359 -3.78 2.11 32.09
N ILE A 360 -4.85 1.58 31.47
CA ILE A 360 -4.73 0.76 30.25
C ILE A 360 -4.10 1.57 29.11
N SER A 361 -4.52 2.81 28.90
CA SER A 361 -4.01 3.67 27.82
C SER A 361 -2.52 3.98 27.98
N LEU A 362 -2.09 4.38 29.18
CA LEU A 362 -0.70 4.72 29.47
C LEU A 362 0.24 3.52 29.33
N LEU A 363 -0.17 2.34 29.84
CA LEU A 363 0.61 1.12 29.70
C LEU A 363 0.68 0.63 28.25
N MET A 364 -0.43 0.69 27.50
CA MET A 364 -0.42 0.39 26.06
C MET A 364 0.52 1.32 25.29
N GLN A 365 0.50 2.62 25.58
CA GLN A 365 1.35 3.62 24.94
C GLN A 365 2.82 3.42 25.29
N SER A 366 3.13 3.17 26.57
CA SER A 366 4.46 2.82 27.06
C SER A 366 5.04 1.62 26.30
N LEU A 367 4.34 0.48 26.38
CA LEU A 367 4.73 -0.78 25.74
C LEU A 367 4.86 -0.63 24.21
N SER A 368 3.89 -0.01 23.54
CA SER A 368 3.93 0.13 22.08
C SER A 368 5.09 1.02 21.60
N SER A 369 5.46 2.03 22.38
CA SER A 369 6.62 2.88 22.10
C SER A 369 7.94 2.13 22.36
N LEU A 370 8.03 1.35 23.44
CA LEU A 370 9.17 0.47 23.74
C LEU A 370 9.38 -0.60 22.67
N ALA A 371 8.30 -1.23 22.20
CA ALA A 371 8.35 -2.21 21.12
C ALA A 371 8.87 -1.60 19.81
N GLN A 372 8.55 -0.33 19.52
CA GLN A 372 9.09 0.40 18.37
C GLN A 372 10.57 0.76 18.59
N LEU A 373 10.92 1.31 19.77
CA LEU A 373 12.28 1.65 20.19
C LEU A 373 13.27 0.48 20.10
N ALA A 374 12.84 -0.74 20.44
CA ALA A 374 13.71 -1.92 20.38
C ALA A 374 14.21 -2.27 18.96
N HIS A 375 13.59 -1.73 17.90
CA HIS A 375 14.08 -1.87 16.52
C HIS A 375 15.12 -0.78 16.17
N THR A 376 15.16 0.34 16.89
CA THR A 376 16.13 1.43 16.73
C THR A 376 17.30 1.24 17.72
N LYS A 377 18.34 0.52 17.28
CA LYS A 377 19.44 -0.02 18.12
C LYS A 377 20.11 0.94 19.13
N TYR A 378 20.07 2.25 18.92
CA TYR A 378 20.92 3.23 19.62
C TYR A 378 20.29 3.89 20.86
N LEU A 379 19.00 3.65 21.15
CA LEU A 379 18.26 4.47 22.13
C LEU A 379 18.27 3.97 23.59
N PHE A 380 18.97 2.88 23.90
CA PHE A 380 19.03 2.29 25.25
C PHE A 380 20.44 2.28 25.88
N GLU A 381 21.43 3.01 25.35
CA GLU A 381 22.83 2.93 25.83
C GLU A 381 23.03 3.21 27.34
N ASP A 382 22.17 4.02 27.96
CA ASP A 382 22.18 4.31 29.41
C ASP A 382 21.03 3.64 30.19
N ILE A 383 20.16 2.86 29.54
CA ILE A 383 18.92 2.35 30.12
C ILE A 383 18.97 0.83 30.25
N SER A 384 18.77 0.32 31.47
CA SER A 384 18.80 -1.11 31.74
C SER A 384 17.65 -1.87 31.03
N VAL A 385 17.96 -2.45 29.86
CA VAL A 385 17.06 -3.35 29.11
C VAL A 385 16.61 -4.53 29.97
N HIS A 386 17.45 -4.98 30.91
CA HIS A 386 17.13 -6.00 31.92
C HIS A 386 15.99 -5.57 32.86
N SER A 387 16.03 -4.33 33.36
CA SER A 387 14.96 -3.75 34.20
C SER A 387 13.64 -3.60 33.43
N ILE A 388 13.70 -3.15 32.17
CA ILE A 388 12.53 -3.07 31.27
C ILE A 388 11.93 -4.46 31.09
N THR A 389 12.74 -5.45 30.71
CA THR A 389 12.31 -6.84 30.47
C THR A 389 11.67 -7.44 31.71
N SER A 390 12.31 -7.27 32.88
CA SER A 390 11.78 -7.71 34.18
C SER A 390 10.42 -7.07 34.50
N SER A 391 10.25 -5.78 34.19
CA SER A 391 9.01 -5.05 34.38
C SER A 391 7.90 -5.53 33.44
N VAL A 392 8.21 -5.82 32.17
CA VAL A 392 7.26 -6.40 31.20
C VAL A 392 6.84 -7.81 31.62
N LEU A 393 7.77 -8.65 32.09
CA LEU A 393 7.48 -9.99 32.61
C LEU A 393 6.55 -9.95 33.83
N LEU A 394 6.82 -9.05 34.78
CA LEU A 394 5.97 -8.84 35.95
C LEU A 394 4.57 -8.35 35.55
N LEU A 395 4.48 -7.39 34.62
CA LEU A 395 3.21 -6.90 34.09
C LEU A 395 2.39 -8.00 33.40
N LEU A 396 3.03 -8.86 32.61
CA LEU A 396 2.38 -10.00 31.96
C LEU A 396 1.92 -11.06 32.98
N ARG A 397 2.71 -11.33 34.03
CA ARG A 397 2.32 -12.20 35.16
C ARG A 397 1.09 -11.64 35.89
N MET A 398 1.08 -10.33 36.16
CA MET A 398 -0.07 -9.63 36.76
C MET A 398 -1.32 -9.71 35.89
N CYS A 399 -1.20 -9.55 34.57
CA CYS A 399 -2.33 -9.69 33.66
C CYS A 399 -2.91 -11.12 33.65
N SER A 400 -2.08 -12.14 33.92
CA SER A 400 -2.50 -13.54 34.12
C SER A 400 -2.96 -13.86 35.55
N GLY A 401 -3.10 -12.87 36.43
CA GLY A 401 -3.56 -13.03 37.82
C GLY A 401 -2.47 -13.34 38.84
N HIS A 402 -1.20 -13.51 38.42
CA HIS A 402 -0.08 -13.75 39.32
C HIS A 402 0.49 -12.43 39.84
N CYS A 403 0.17 -12.07 41.08
CA CYS A 403 0.66 -10.85 41.74
C CYS A 403 1.46 -11.17 43.00
N PRO A 404 2.69 -10.67 43.14
CA PRO A 404 3.41 -10.70 44.42
C PRO A 404 2.60 -10.01 45.52
N THR A 405 2.58 -10.60 46.72
CA THR A 405 1.87 -10.05 47.90
C THR A 405 2.33 -8.64 48.27
N SER A 406 3.56 -8.25 47.89
CA SER A 406 4.13 -6.91 48.07
C SER A 406 3.51 -5.82 47.18
N LEU A 407 2.78 -6.17 46.12
CA LEU A 407 2.22 -5.23 45.13
C LEU A 407 0.68 -5.11 45.21
N LEU A 408 0.04 -5.81 46.15
CA LEU A 408 -1.43 -5.78 46.36
C LEU A 408 -1.99 -4.39 46.73
N HIS A 409 -1.14 -3.43 47.09
CA HIS A 409 -1.53 -2.05 47.39
C HIS A 409 -1.78 -1.20 46.13
N ILE A 410 -1.39 -1.67 44.94
CA ILE A 410 -1.55 -0.95 43.70
C ILE A 410 -2.94 -1.26 43.09
N ASN A 411 -3.88 -0.31 43.20
CA ASN A 411 -5.22 -0.41 42.60
C ASN A 411 -5.19 -0.76 41.08
N ALA A 412 -4.12 -0.39 40.36
CA ALA A 412 -3.93 -0.75 38.97
C ALA A 412 -3.96 -2.27 38.73
N PHE A 413 -3.53 -3.11 39.68
CA PHE A 413 -3.55 -4.58 39.52
C PHE A 413 -4.94 -5.10 39.15
N THR A 414 -6.01 -4.60 39.79
CA THR A 414 -7.38 -5.03 39.49
C THR A 414 -7.86 -4.65 38.09
N HIS A 415 -7.23 -3.66 37.45
CA HIS A 415 -7.54 -3.23 36.08
C HIS A 415 -6.82 -4.07 35.01
N LEU A 416 -5.79 -4.82 35.40
CA LEU A 416 -4.87 -5.53 34.51
C LEU A 416 -5.20 -7.01 34.31
N ILE A 417 -5.81 -7.67 35.30
CA ILE A 417 -6.21 -9.09 35.20
C ILE A 417 -7.12 -9.29 33.98
N GLY A 418 -6.72 -10.19 33.07
CA GLY A 418 -7.43 -10.49 31.83
C GLY A 418 -7.42 -9.36 30.77
N CYS A 419 -6.63 -8.30 30.95
CA CYS A 419 -6.64 -7.15 30.06
C CYS A 419 -5.91 -7.45 28.73
N CYS A 420 -6.64 -8.06 27.80
CA CYS A 420 -6.14 -8.49 26.48
C CYS A 420 -5.38 -7.40 25.70
N LYS A 421 -5.73 -6.11 25.89
CA LYS A 421 -5.01 -5.00 25.26
C LYS A 421 -3.58 -4.85 25.79
N VAL A 422 -3.41 -4.81 27.12
CA VAL A 422 -2.09 -4.72 27.76
C VAL A 422 -1.29 -6.00 27.52
N GLN A 423 -1.92 -7.17 27.59
CA GLN A 423 -1.28 -8.45 27.28
C GLN A 423 -0.68 -8.48 25.87
N ARG A 424 -1.44 -8.06 24.85
CA ARG A 424 -0.95 -8.00 23.47
C ARG A 424 0.24 -7.06 23.32
N CYS A 425 0.15 -5.83 23.83
CA CYS A 425 1.25 -4.87 23.79
C CYS A 425 2.48 -5.38 24.57
N GLY A 426 2.27 -6.05 25.71
CA GLY A 426 3.33 -6.63 26.53
C GLY A 426 4.06 -7.77 25.82
N LEU A 427 3.33 -8.67 25.17
CA LEU A 427 3.90 -9.76 24.36
C LEU A 427 4.63 -9.24 23.12
N ASP A 428 4.09 -8.22 22.45
CA ASP A 428 4.78 -7.53 21.34
C ASP A 428 6.10 -6.89 21.80
N THR A 429 6.09 -6.22 22.96
CA THR A 429 7.29 -5.62 23.56
C THR A 429 8.29 -6.70 23.94
N LEU A 430 7.85 -7.75 24.64
CA LEU A 430 8.69 -8.88 25.05
C LEU A 430 9.33 -9.58 23.85
N GLY A 431 8.60 -9.71 22.74
CA GLY A 431 9.14 -10.21 21.47
C GLY A 431 10.11 -9.23 20.79
N ALA A 432 9.90 -7.92 20.90
CA ALA A 432 10.82 -6.91 20.35
C ALA A 432 12.16 -6.83 21.09
N LEU A 433 12.14 -7.08 22.41
CA LEU A 433 13.35 -7.07 23.24
C LEU A 433 14.31 -8.25 22.96
N SER A 434 13.91 -9.29 22.21
CA SER A 434 14.76 -10.46 21.92
C SER A 434 16.03 -10.15 21.08
N VAL A 435 16.18 -8.92 20.60
CA VAL A 435 17.35 -8.43 19.86
C VAL A 435 18.55 -8.16 20.77
N TYR A 436 18.34 -8.02 22.09
CA TYR A 436 19.40 -7.69 23.06
C TYR A 436 20.00 -8.94 23.72
N GLU A 437 21.32 -9.09 23.64
CA GLU A 437 22.06 -10.22 24.24
C GLU A 437 22.24 -10.10 25.77
N GLU A 438 21.99 -8.92 26.34
CA GLU A 438 22.20 -8.66 27.78
C GLU A 438 21.14 -9.33 28.69
N ILE A 439 20.04 -9.81 28.12
CA ILE A 439 18.88 -10.37 28.84
C ILE A 439 18.72 -11.88 28.64
N LEU A 440 19.77 -12.57 28.21
CA LEU A 440 19.75 -14.03 27.99
C LEU A 440 19.69 -14.85 29.30
N ASP A 441 19.97 -14.24 30.45
CA ASP A 441 19.75 -14.81 31.78
C ASP A 441 18.25 -14.96 32.09
N LEU A 442 17.44 -13.97 31.73
CA LEU A 442 15.97 -13.96 31.88
C LEU A 442 15.26 -14.94 30.93
N ARG A 443 15.97 -15.59 29.99
CA ARG A 443 15.37 -16.49 28.97
C ARG A 443 14.46 -17.56 29.58
N LYS A 444 14.81 -18.11 30.75
CA LYS A 444 13.98 -19.13 31.44
C LYS A 444 12.67 -18.53 31.98
N ASP A 445 12.72 -17.35 32.58
CA ASP A 445 11.52 -16.61 33.00
C ASP A 445 10.63 -16.23 31.82
N ILE A 446 11.25 -15.82 30.70
CA ILE A 446 10.56 -15.47 29.45
C ILE A 446 9.80 -16.67 28.88
N PHE A 447 10.49 -17.81 28.68
CA PHE A 447 9.82 -19.02 28.20
C PHE A 447 8.77 -19.54 29.20
N GLY A 448 9.00 -19.41 30.51
CA GLY A 448 7.99 -19.72 31.53
C GLY A 448 6.72 -18.89 31.35
N VAL A 449 6.82 -17.55 31.28
CA VAL A 449 5.65 -16.67 31.08
C VAL A 449 4.96 -16.96 29.74
N LEU A 450 5.72 -17.14 28.65
CA LEU A 450 5.10 -17.47 27.36
C LEU A 450 4.38 -18.82 27.40
N LEU A 451 4.93 -19.82 28.10
CA LEU A 451 4.30 -21.13 28.29
C LEU A 451 3.04 -21.03 29.17
N ASP A 452 3.05 -20.25 30.25
CA ASP A 452 1.87 -19.99 31.11
C ASP A 452 0.68 -19.47 30.28
N TYR A 453 0.95 -18.53 29.36
CA TYR A 453 -0.06 -18.00 28.44
C TYR A 453 -0.58 -19.07 27.47
N LEU A 454 0.30 -19.92 26.93
CA LEU A 454 -0.13 -21.05 26.08
C LEU A 454 -0.85 -22.15 26.86
N GLN A 455 -0.62 -22.32 28.16
CA GLN A 455 -1.29 -23.32 28.99
C GLN A 455 -2.66 -22.84 29.52
N SER A 456 -2.81 -21.54 29.77
CA SER A 456 -4.02 -20.94 30.35
C SER A 456 -5.26 -21.06 29.44
N PRO A 457 -6.33 -21.77 29.85
CA PRO A 457 -7.50 -22.01 29.00
C PRO A 457 -8.20 -20.70 28.60
N ASP A 458 -8.24 -19.73 29.51
CA ASP A 458 -8.96 -18.45 29.38
C ASP A 458 -8.23 -17.43 28.48
N SER A 459 -7.03 -17.75 27.98
CA SER A 459 -6.31 -16.89 27.05
C SER A 459 -7.12 -16.65 25.77
N HIS A 460 -7.30 -15.37 25.43
CA HIS A 460 -7.98 -14.94 24.22
C HIS A 460 -7.18 -15.29 22.96
N ALA A 461 -7.83 -15.64 21.85
CA ALA A 461 -7.15 -16.10 20.62
C ALA A 461 -6.10 -15.09 20.10
N THR A 462 -6.42 -13.79 20.11
CA THR A 462 -5.48 -12.73 19.71
C THR A 462 -4.31 -12.52 20.68
N VAL A 463 -4.44 -12.97 21.94
CA VAL A 463 -3.33 -13.00 22.90
C VAL A 463 -2.44 -14.21 22.60
N LEU A 464 -3.03 -15.40 22.37
CA LEU A 464 -2.29 -16.61 21.97
C LEU A 464 -1.49 -16.39 20.67
N LYS A 465 -2.08 -15.76 19.64
CA LYS A 465 -1.35 -15.40 18.39
C LYS A 465 -0.15 -14.47 18.68
N LYS A 466 -0.26 -13.59 19.67
CA LYS A 466 0.86 -12.74 20.13
C LYS A 466 1.89 -13.49 20.96
N THR A 467 1.48 -14.46 21.77
CA THR A 467 2.38 -15.38 22.48
C THR A 467 3.21 -16.21 21.50
N PHE A 468 2.61 -16.73 20.43
CA PHE A 468 3.33 -17.44 19.36
C PHE A 468 4.33 -16.52 18.62
N GLN A 469 3.93 -15.29 18.29
CA GLN A 469 4.83 -14.30 17.67
C GLN A 469 6.03 -13.96 18.56
N ALA A 470 5.83 -13.83 19.88
CA ALA A 470 6.91 -13.64 20.83
C ALA A 470 7.81 -14.88 20.93
N PHE A 471 7.24 -16.09 21.08
CA PHE A 471 7.99 -17.35 21.11
C PHE A 471 8.93 -17.48 19.91
N LYS A 472 8.45 -17.25 18.69
CA LYS A 472 9.27 -17.34 17.47
C LYS A 472 10.55 -16.50 17.56
N ARG A 473 10.43 -15.24 17.99
CA ARG A 473 11.57 -14.32 18.10
C ARG A 473 12.60 -14.81 19.13
N TRP A 474 12.14 -15.34 20.26
CA TRP A 474 13.01 -15.90 21.29
C TRP A 474 13.66 -17.24 20.92
N ILE A 475 12.98 -18.07 20.14
CA ILE A 475 13.50 -19.37 19.65
C ILE A 475 14.69 -19.16 18.71
N VAL A 476 14.62 -18.19 17.78
CA VAL A 476 15.71 -17.87 16.83
C VAL A 476 16.99 -17.43 17.55
N CYS A 477 16.87 -16.75 18.70
CA CYS A 477 18.00 -16.24 19.49
C CYS A 477 18.41 -17.16 20.66
N SER A 478 17.99 -18.43 20.66
CA SER A 478 18.25 -19.38 21.75
C SER A 478 19.22 -20.50 21.35
N PRO A 479 20.21 -20.83 22.20
CA PRO A 479 21.22 -21.85 21.91
C PRO A 479 20.66 -23.27 22.10
N PHE A 480 21.20 -24.19 21.31
CA PHE A 480 21.09 -25.63 21.53
C PHE A 480 22.16 -26.09 22.54
N PRO A 481 21.93 -27.17 23.32
CA PRO A 481 20.82 -28.12 23.22
C PRO A 481 19.58 -27.76 24.07
N ASP A 482 19.67 -26.85 25.04
CA ASP A 482 18.60 -26.53 26.01
C ASP A 482 17.26 -26.21 25.32
N LEU A 483 17.30 -25.46 24.21
CA LEU A 483 16.14 -25.14 23.39
C LEU A 483 15.40 -26.39 22.88
N LEU A 484 16.12 -27.43 22.44
CA LEU A 484 15.52 -28.67 21.96
C LEU A 484 14.84 -29.42 23.10
N GLN A 485 15.45 -29.45 24.30
CA GLN A 485 14.84 -30.10 25.46
C GLN A 485 13.51 -29.44 25.81
N PHE A 486 13.47 -28.10 25.87
CA PHE A 486 12.26 -27.33 26.12
C PHE A 486 11.18 -27.55 25.04
N ILE A 487 11.56 -27.54 23.76
CA ILE A 487 10.62 -27.79 22.66
C ILE A 487 9.94 -29.17 22.83
N SER A 488 10.74 -30.21 23.08
CA SER A 488 10.24 -31.59 23.16
C SER A 488 9.40 -31.88 24.42
N HIS A 489 9.77 -31.32 25.58
CA HIS A 489 9.16 -31.68 26.87
C HIS A 489 8.07 -30.70 27.32
N ASP A 490 8.20 -29.41 27.00
CA ASP A 490 7.32 -28.36 27.50
C ASP A 490 6.41 -27.79 26.40
N LEU A 491 6.97 -27.49 25.21
CA LEU A 491 6.23 -26.80 24.16
C LEU A 491 5.29 -27.74 23.39
N PHE A 492 5.79 -28.85 22.82
CA PHE A 492 4.97 -29.75 22.00
C PHE A 492 3.70 -30.26 22.70
N PRO A 493 3.71 -30.70 23.98
CA PRO A 493 2.48 -31.12 24.67
C PRO A 493 1.44 -30.00 24.81
N VAL A 494 1.88 -28.74 24.88
CA VAL A 494 0.99 -27.57 24.93
C VAL A 494 0.44 -27.23 23.54
N LEU A 495 1.23 -27.39 22.48
CA LEU A 495 0.76 -27.23 21.10
C LEU A 495 -0.26 -28.32 20.73
N GLU A 496 -0.02 -29.58 21.10
CA GLU A 496 -0.99 -30.69 20.96
C GLU A 496 -2.33 -30.34 21.62
N LYS A 497 -2.31 -29.85 22.87
CA LYS A 497 -3.52 -29.41 23.56
C LYS A 497 -4.23 -28.25 22.84
N ARG A 498 -3.50 -27.36 22.17
CA ARG A 498 -4.06 -26.21 21.42
C ARG A 498 -4.64 -26.60 20.07
N MET A 499 -4.18 -27.69 19.47
CA MET A 499 -4.83 -28.28 18.30
C MET A 499 -6.22 -28.86 18.62
N CYS A 500 -6.55 -29.05 19.90
CA CYS A 500 -7.89 -29.44 20.36
C CYS A 500 -8.75 -28.27 20.86
N ASP A 501 -8.34 -27.01 20.66
CA ASP A 501 -9.13 -25.83 21.06
C ASP A 501 -10.37 -25.69 20.15
N LEU A 502 -11.54 -25.40 20.74
CA LEU A 502 -12.80 -25.26 20.00
C LEU A 502 -12.76 -24.07 19.01
N ARG A 503 -11.96 -23.04 19.32
CA ARG A 503 -11.80 -21.83 18.50
C ARG A 503 -10.86 -22.11 17.34
N TRP A 504 -11.36 -21.95 16.12
CA TRP A 504 -10.58 -22.21 14.91
C TRP A 504 -9.36 -21.28 14.80
N GLU A 505 -9.48 -20.04 15.27
CA GLU A 505 -8.40 -19.04 15.26
C GLU A 505 -7.19 -19.49 16.10
N VAL A 506 -7.43 -20.33 17.11
CA VAL A 506 -6.39 -20.89 17.97
C VAL A 506 -5.71 -22.08 17.29
N ARG A 507 -6.48 -23.00 16.68
CA ARG A 507 -5.93 -24.12 15.91
C ARG A 507 -5.10 -23.62 14.72
N ASP A 508 -5.67 -22.69 13.95
CA ASP A 508 -5.02 -21.99 12.84
C ASP A 508 -3.70 -21.31 13.27
N SER A 509 -3.74 -20.43 14.29
CA SER A 509 -2.53 -19.75 14.77
C SER A 509 -1.48 -20.72 15.36
N THR A 510 -1.91 -21.89 15.84
CA THR A 510 -1.00 -22.95 16.33
C THR A 510 -0.31 -23.64 15.15
N LEU A 511 -1.01 -23.93 14.06
CA LEU A 511 -0.45 -24.48 12.82
C LEU A 511 0.48 -23.49 12.11
N GLU A 512 0.10 -22.21 12.02
CA GLU A 512 0.98 -21.13 11.56
C GLU A 512 2.30 -21.13 12.35
N PHE A 513 2.20 -21.27 13.69
CA PHE A 513 3.37 -21.28 14.57
C PHE A 513 4.22 -22.55 14.40
N ILE A 514 3.63 -23.74 14.28
CA ILE A 514 4.36 -25.00 14.02
C ILE A 514 5.08 -24.92 12.67
N THR A 515 4.45 -24.38 11.64
CA THR A 515 5.07 -24.15 10.33
C THR A 515 6.31 -23.25 10.49
N GLN A 516 6.15 -22.09 11.13
CA GLN A 516 7.24 -21.12 11.33
C GLN A 516 8.36 -21.66 12.23
N LEU A 517 8.04 -22.49 13.22
CA LEU A 517 8.99 -23.20 14.07
C LEU A 517 9.78 -24.23 13.26
N THR A 518 9.09 -24.99 12.40
CA THR A 518 9.71 -26.01 11.55
C THR A 518 10.65 -25.36 10.53
N THR A 519 10.25 -24.28 9.87
CA THR A 519 11.14 -23.52 8.96
C THR A 519 12.35 -22.94 9.67
N ALA A 520 12.18 -22.37 10.87
CA ALA A 520 13.28 -21.78 11.62
C ALA A 520 14.33 -22.82 12.07
N LEU A 521 13.93 -24.09 12.24
CA LEU A 521 14.75 -25.16 12.79
C LEU A 521 15.00 -26.32 11.80
N ASN A 522 14.66 -26.17 10.52
CA ASN A 522 14.69 -27.23 9.50
C ASN A 522 16.09 -27.85 9.28
N SER A 523 17.16 -27.11 9.58
CA SER A 523 18.55 -27.58 9.49
C SER A 523 19.03 -28.36 10.72
N ASN A 524 18.23 -28.44 11.80
CA ASN A 524 18.60 -29.13 13.03
C ASN A 524 18.01 -30.55 13.08
N SER A 525 18.88 -31.56 12.97
CA SER A 525 18.43 -32.96 12.90
C SER A 525 17.69 -33.44 14.15
N GLY A 526 18.09 -32.95 15.33
CA GLY A 526 17.45 -33.30 16.61
C GLY A 526 16.05 -32.70 16.75
N PHE A 527 15.81 -31.51 16.16
CA PHE A 527 14.46 -30.95 16.09
C PHE A 527 13.54 -31.79 15.20
N THR A 528 14.00 -32.20 14.01
CA THR A 528 13.20 -33.07 13.14
C THR A 528 12.89 -34.41 13.82
N GLU A 529 13.87 -35.02 14.49
CA GLU A 529 13.68 -36.27 15.25
C GLU A 529 12.65 -36.09 16.38
N ALA A 530 12.71 -34.97 17.10
CA ALA A 530 11.70 -34.62 18.12
C ALA A 530 10.29 -34.39 17.52
N LEU A 531 10.19 -33.77 16.34
CA LEU A 531 8.92 -33.56 15.64
C LEU A 531 8.26 -34.89 15.25
N HIS A 532 9.05 -35.85 14.77
CA HIS A 532 8.56 -37.21 14.43
C HIS A 532 8.22 -38.06 15.65
N THR A 533 9.00 -37.96 16.74
CA THR A 533 8.83 -38.80 17.94
C THR A 533 7.78 -38.29 18.93
N SER A 534 7.45 -37.00 18.89
CA SER A 534 6.45 -36.36 19.77
C SER A 534 4.99 -36.62 19.39
N GLY A 535 4.72 -37.26 18.24
CA GLY A 535 3.37 -37.45 17.72
C GLY A 535 2.80 -36.23 16.97
N MET A 536 3.47 -35.08 16.99
CA MET A 536 3.04 -33.85 16.31
C MET A 536 2.72 -34.07 14.83
N VAL A 537 3.51 -34.87 14.10
CA VAL A 537 3.26 -35.20 12.68
C VAL A 537 1.87 -35.83 12.47
N SER A 538 1.41 -36.69 13.38
CA SER A 538 0.08 -37.30 13.33
C SER A 538 -1.04 -36.26 13.50
N ILE A 539 -0.80 -35.25 14.34
CA ILE A 539 -1.73 -34.13 14.59
C ILE A 539 -1.77 -33.20 13.37
N LEU A 540 -0.63 -32.93 12.73
CA LEU A 540 -0.59 -32.14 11.49
C LEU A 540 -1.37 -32.83 10.36
N LEU A 541 -1.19 -34.14 10.19
CA LEU A 541 -1.93 -34.94 9.21
C LEU A 541 -3.44 -34.98 9.52
N SER A 542 -3.85 -35.20 10.78
CA SER A 542 -5.29 -35.21 11.12
C SER A 542 -5.95 -33.84 10.95
N SER A 543 -5.20 -32.74 11.09
CA SER A 543 -5.68 -31.37 10.87
C SER A 543 -5.98 -31.04 9.41
N LEU A 544 -5.52 -31.87 8.45
CA LEU A 544 -5.93 -31.77 7.04
C LEU A 544 -7.44 -32.06 6.86
N ALA A 545 -8.09 -32.70 7.83
CA ALA A 545 -9.51 -33.00 7.85
C ALA A 545 -10.31 -32.12 8.85
N ASP A 546 -9.76 -30.97 9.29
CA ASP A 546 -10.50 -30.03 10.15
C ASP A 546 -11.76 -29.48 9.45
N ALA A 547 -12.81 -29.17 10.22
CA ALA A 547 -14.04 -28.63 9.69
C ALA A 547 -13.86 -27.25 9.03
N GLU A 548 -12.85 -26.47 9.45
CA GLU A 548 -12.68 -25.06 9.07
C GLU A 548 -11.58 -24.88 8.01
N GLY A 549 -11.91 -24.25 6.88
CA GLY A 549 -11.00 -24.11 5.73
C GLY A 549 -9.68 -23.40 6.04
N TYR A 550 -9.68 -22.39 6.92
CA TYR A 550 -8.44 -21.74 7.36
C TYR A 550 -7.51 -22.72 8.11
N VAL A 551 -8.08 -23.58 8.97
CA VAL A 551 -7.30 -24.58 9.72
C VAL A 551 -6.75 -25.64 8.76
N ARG A 552 -7.55 -26.11 7.78
CA ARG A 552 -7.06 -27.04 6.74
C ARG A 552 -5.94 -26.41 5.89
N ALA A 553 -6.06 -25.15 5.50
CA ALA A 553 -5.02 -24.44 4.74
C ALA A 553 -3.70 -24.33 5.54
N SER A 554 -3.77 -23.92 6.81
CA SER A 554 -2.61 -23.88 7.70
C SER A 554 -2.04 -25.26 8.02
N ALA A 555 -2.88 -26.31 8.03
CA ALA A 555 -2.43 -27.71 8.18
C ALA A 555 -1.66 -28.18 6.94
N VAL A 556 -2.12 -27.84 5.73
CA VAL A 556 -1.40 -28.12 4.48
C VAL A 556 -0.02 -27.46 4.49
N ALA A 557 0.09 -26.20 4.94
CA ALA A 557 1.38 -25.53 5.10
C ALA A 557 2.30 -26.24 6.13
N ALA A 558 1.75 -26.62 7.29
CA ALA A 558 2.52 -27.28 8.35
C ALA A 558 2.99 -28.69 7.96
N VAL A 559 2.14 -29.50 7.31
CA VAL A 559 2.53 -30.80 6.74
C VAL A 559 3.53 -30.60 5.60
N GLY A 560 3.33 -29.59 4.75
CA GLY A 560 4.25 -29.21 3.68
C GLY A 560 5.67 -28.98 4.20
N GLU A 561 5.81 -28.19 5.26
CA GLU A 561 7.11 -27.89 5.86
C GLU A 561 7.71 -29.09 6.62
N ALA A 562 6.88 -29.88 7.33
CA ALA A 562 7.34 -31.10 8.01
C ALA A 562 7.87 -32.16 7.03
N VAL A 563 7.22 -32.31 5.88
CA VAL A 563 7.72 -33.10 4.74
C VAL A 563 9.06 -32.54 4.28
N ALA A 564 9.15 -31.24 3.97
CA ALA A 564 10.37 -30.62 3.46
C ALA A 564 11.57 -30.78 4.41
N ALA A 565 11.39 -30.50 5.70
CA ALA A 565 12.41 -30.65 6.74
C ALA A 565 12.92 -32.11 6.87
N SER A 566 12.07 -33.10 6.60
CA SER A 566 12.46 -34.51 6.67
C SER A 566 13.46 -34.89 5.57
N PHE A 567 13.32 -34.37 4.35
CA PHE A 567 14.19 -34.70 3.21
C PHE A 567 15.58 -34.04 3.24
N HIS A 568 15.82 -33.09 4.16
CA HIS A 568 17.18 -32.59 4.42
C HIS A 568 18.05 -33.60 5.18
N GLN A 569 17.48 -34.70 5.69
CA GLN A 569 18.21 -35.76 6.36
C GLN A 569 18.54 -36.92 5.41
N THR A 570 19.78 -37.41 5.46
CA THR A 570 20.30 -38.51 4.63
C THR A 570 19.73 -39.90 4.94
N VAL A 571 18.73 -40.01 5.81
CA VAL A 571 18.09 -41.29 6.20
C VAL A 571 16.88 -41.57 5.30
N LEU A 572 17.17 -42.10 4.11
CA LEU A 572 16.22 -42.31 3.00
C LEU A 572 14.98 -43.19 3.27
N VAL A 573 14.92 -43.95 4.38
CA VAL A 573 13.97 -45.07 4.54
C VAL A 573 12.71 -44.71 5.33
N SER A 574 12.75 -43.76 6.26
CA SER A 574 11.56 -43.36 7.05
C SER A 574 10.76 -42.23 6.38
N ASN A 575 11.39 -41.47 5.48
CA ASN A 575 10.84 -40.22 4.95
C ASN A 575 9.81 -40.42 3.81
N SER A 576 9.78 -41.59 3.16
CA SER A 576 8.82 -41.84 2.07
C SER A 576 7.38 -41.92 2.56
N LYS A 577 7.14 -42.54 3.73
CA LYS A 577 5.78 -42.76 4.24
C LYS A 577 5.03 -41.46 4.53
N LEU A 578 5.70 -40.47 5.16
CA LEU A 578 5.09 -39.17 5.42
C LEU A 578 4.75 -38.44 4.11
N LEU A 579 5.64 -38.51 3.11
CA LEU A 579 5.37 -37.94 1.79
C LEU A 579 4.17 -38.62 1.12
N GLU A 580 4.12 -39.95 1.09
CA GLU A 580 3.01 -40.72 0.51
C GLU A 580 1.67 -40.36 1.17
N GLU A 581 1.62 -40.31 2.50
CA GLU A 581 0.41 -40.00 3.27
C GLU A 581 -0.03 -38.53 3.09
N ALA A 582 0.93 -37.59 3.05
CA ALA A 582 0.66 -36.19 2.75
C ALA A 582 0.15 -35.99 1.31
N LEU A 583 0.77 -36.64 0.32
CA LEU A 583 0.34 -36.56 -1.08
C LEU A 583 -1.10 -37.06 -1.25
N VAL A 584 -1.46 -38.22 -0.67
CA VAL A 584 -2.82 -38.75 -0.76
C VAL A 584 -3.86 -37.77 -0.21
N GLN A 585 -3.60 -37.17 0.96
CA GLN A 585 -4.54 -36.25 1.60
C GLN A 585 -4.59 -34.88 0.91
N MET A 586 -3.45 -34.31 0.50
CA MET A 586 -3.41 -33.04 -0.22
C MET A 586 -4.06 -33.15 -1.61
N MET A 587 -3.92 -34.29 -2.31
CA MET A 587 -4.62 -34.54 -3.57
C MET A 587 -6.14 -34.69 -3.37
N ALA A 588 -6.58 -35.24 -2.23
CA ALA A 588 -8.00 -35.25 -1.88
C ALA A 588 -8.53 -33.82 -1.65
N ILE A 589 -7.78 -32.97 -0.92
CA ILE A 589 -8.11 -31.55 -0.73
C ILE A 589 -8.22 -30.83 -2.09
N LEU A 590 -7.20 -30.92 -2.94
CA LEU A 590 -7.18 -30.24 -4.24
C LEU A 590 -8.30 -30.71 -5.20
N SER A 591 -8.81 -31.93 -5.04
CA SER A 591 -9.88 -32.47 -5.90
C SER A 591 -11.31 -32.32 -5.35
N GLN A 592 -11.49 -32.21 -4.02
CA GLN A 592 -12.80 -32.35 -3.38
C GLN A 592 -13.12 -31.29 -2.32
N ASP A 593 -12.16 -30.50 -1.85
CA ASP A 593 -12.43 -29.47 -0.84
C ASP A 593 -13.33 -28.38 -1.43
N THR A 594 -14.38 -28.00 -0.71
CA THR A 594 -15.33 -26.98 -1.16
C THR A 594 -14.75 -25.57 -1.12
N GLU A 595 -13.74 -25.31 -0.27
CA GLU A 595 -13.20 -23.98 -0.02
C GLU A 595 -11.89 -23.74 -0.77
N GLY A 596 -11.68 -22.51 -1.25
CA GLY A 596 -10.49 -22.15 -2.03
C GLY A 596 -9.20 -22.20 -1.23
N PHE A 597 -9.19 -21.73 0.02
CA PHE A 597 -7.97 -21.58 0.82
C PHE A 597 -7.15 -22.88 0.99
N PRO A 598 -7.75 -24.04 1.32
CA PRO A 598 -7.02 -25.32 1.34
C PRO A 598 -6.43 -25.70 -0.01
N ARG A 599 -7.17 -25.53 -1.11
CA ARG A 599 -6.71 -25.87 -2.46
C ARG A 599 -5.53 -24.98 -2.90
N ARG A 600 -5.60 -23.67 -2.63
CA ARG A 600 -4.49 -22.72 -2.81
C ARG A 600 -3.25 -23.16 -2.01
N ALA A 601 -3.43 -23.54 -0.75
CA ALA A 601 -2.33 -24.00 0.11
C ALA A 601 -1.65 -25.28 -0.43
N VAL A 602 -2.39 -26.21 -1.03
CA VAL A 602 -1.82 -27.42 -1.64
C VAL A 602 -0.89 -27.04 -2.79
N VAL A 603 -1.33 -26.19 -3.71
CA VAL A 603 -0.50 -25.76 -4.85
C VAL A 603 0.76 -25.01 -4.38
N HIS A 604 0.65 -24.19 -3.32
CA HIS A 604 1.81 -23.57 -2.68
C HIS A 604 2.80 -24.58 -2.05
N ALA A 605 2.31 -25.66 -1.43
CA ALA A 605 3.16 -26.70 -0.85
C ALA A 605 3.95 -27.43 -1.96
N PHE A 606 3.29 -27.86 -3.03
CA PHE A 606 3.95 -28.45 -4.21
C PHE A 606 4.97 -27.49 -4.86
N THR A 607 4.63 -26.21 -4.97
CA THR A 607 5.54 -25.18 -5.50
C THR A 607 6.79 -25.03 -4.64
N SER A 608 6.62 -25.04 -3.32
CA SER A 608 7.72 -24.95 -2.36
C SER A 608 8.63 -26.19 -2.41
N TRP A 609 8.05 -27.39 -2.48
CA TRP A 609 8.82 -28.63 -2.63
C TRP A 609 9.60 -28.69 -3.94
N LEU A 610 9.02 -28.22 -5.06
CA LEU A 610 9.66 -28.19 -6.37
C LEU A 610 10.80 -27.14 -6.46
N LYS A 611 10.70 -26.04 -5.70
CA LYS A 611 11.81 -25.09 -5.51
C LYS A 611 13.00 -25.72 -4.76
N GLY A 612 12.76 -26.74 -3.93
CA GLY A 612 13.79 -27.54 -3.25
C GLY A 612 14.70 -28.33 -4.20
N SER A 613 15.76 -28.94 -3.63
CA SER A 613 16.78 -29.71 -4.36
C SER A 613 16.62 -31.23 -4.28
N HIS A 614 15.88 -31.74 -3.29
CA HIS A 614 15.85 -33.19 -2.96
C HIS A 614 14.51 -33.89 -3.22
N LEU A 615 13.41 -33.13 -3.38
CA LEU A 615 12.05 -33.66 -3.47
C LEU A 615 11.61 -34.04 -4.90
N THR A 616 12.30 -33.56 -5.94
CA THR A 616 11.84 -33.60 -7.33
C THR A 616 11.43 -34.99 -7.82
N MET A 617 12.21 -36.03 -7.51
CA MET A 617 11.93 -37.41 -7.96
C MET A 617 10.67 -38.03 -7.34
N GLY A 618 10.31 -37.63 -6.11
CA GLY A 618 9.11 -38.14 -5.43
C GLY A 618 7.80 -37.51 -5.92
N LEU A 619 7.90 -36.37 -6.63
CA LEU A 619 6.74 -35.57 -7.06
C LEU A 619 6.34 -35.82 -8.52
N GLU A 620 7.23 -36.35 -9.37
CA GLU A 620 6.95 -36.53 -10.82
C GLU A 620 5.64 -37.28 -11.09
N SER A 621 5.30 -38.28 -10.24
CA SER A 621 4.04 -39.05 -10.35
C SER A 621 2.77 -38.25 -10.02
N SER A 622 2.88 -37.17 -9.26
CA SER A 622 1.75 -36.36 -8.78
C SER A 622 1.61 -35.03 -9.52
N LEU A 623 2.69 -34.50 -10.10
CA LEU A 623 2.71 -33.20 -10.81
C LEU A 623 1.64 -33.10 -11.90
N SER A 624 1.46 -34.14 -12.73
CA SER A 624 0.43 -34.13 -13.77
C SER A 624 -0.98 -33.97 -13.22
N SER A 625 -1.29 -34.66 -12.12
CA SER A 625 -2.58 -34.56 -11.43
C SER A 625 -2.78 -33.19 -10.79
N VAL A 626 -1.74 -32.60 -10.20
CA VAL A 626 -1.81 -31.24 -9.60
C VAL A 626 -2.05 -30.18 -10.67
N LEU A 627 -1.30 -30.21 -11.78
CA LEU A 627 -1.46 -29.27 -12.89
C LEU A 627 -2.85 -29.39 -13.53
N SER A 628 -3.35 -30.62 -13.68
CA SER A 628 -4.69 -30.88 -14.25
C SER A 628 -5.82 -30.40 -13.34
N LEU A 629 -5.78 -30.73 -12.04
CA LEU A 629 -6.80 -30.31 -11.07
C LEU A 629 -6.79 -28.79 -10.85
N GLY A 630 -5.62 -28.23 -10.52
CA GLY A 630 -5.49 -26.80 -10.23
C GLY A 630 -5.72 -25.92 -11.46
N GLY A 631 -5.38 -26.39 -12.66
CA GLY A 631 -5.70 -25.73 -13.92
C GLY A 631 -7.18 -25.80 -14.32
N SER A 632 -7.95 -26.70 -13.71
CA SER A 632 -9.39 -26.89 -13.94
C SER A 632 -10.26 -26.37 -12.79
N ASP A 633 -9.66 -25.69 -11.80
CA ASP A 633 -10.34 -25.20 -10.61
C ASP A 633 -11.33 -24.06 -10.94
N PHE A 634 -12.34 -23.88 -10.09
CA PHE A 634 -13.30 -22.76 -10.19
C PHE A 634 -12.74 -21.47 -9.57
N ASP A 635 -11.78 -21.57 -8.66
CA ASP A 635 -11.12 -20.44 -8.02
C ASP A 635 -9.92 -19.99 -8.86
N TRP A 636 -10.02 -18.79 -9.45
CA TRP A 636 -8.98 -18.22 -10.32
C TRP A 636 -7.61 -18.10 -9.64
N GLU A 637 -7.58 -17.93 -8.31
CA GLU A 637 -6.31 -17.92 -7.57
C GLU A 637 -5.64 -19.29 -7.55
N VAL A 638 -6.41 -20.39 -7.51
CA VAL A 638 -5.84 -21.75 -7.62
C VAL A 638 -5.25 -21.96 -9.02
N LYS A 639 -5.93 -21.51 -10.08
CA LYS A 639 -5.39 -21.53 -11.45
C LYS A 639 -4.09 -20.73 -11.54
N MET A 640 -4.06 -19.51 -10.98
CA MET A 640 -2.87 -18.65 -10.96
C MET A 640 -1.69 -19.29 -10.24
N LEU A 641 -1.90 -19.85 -9.05
CA LEU A 641 -0.87 -20.57 -8.31
C LEU A 641 -0.39 -21.81 -9.06
N THR A 642 -1.28 -22.45 -9.84
CA THR A 642 -0.92 -23.59 -10.70
C THR A 642 -0.05 -23.15 -11.88
N LEU A 643 -0.24 -21.94 -12.41
CA LEU A 643 0.66 -21.32 -13.39
C LEU A 643 2.00 -20.88 -12.79
N GLU A 644 2.05 -20.51 -11.51
CA GLU A 644 3.33 -20.30 -10.80
C GLU A 644 4.09 -21.60 -10.57
N LEU A 645 3.40 -22.69 -10.19
CA LEU A 645 3.96 -24.04 -10.13
C LEU A 645 4.51 -24.47 -11.50
N ALA A 646 3.76 -24.22 -12.57
CA ALA A 646 4.15 -24.49 -13.94
C ALA A 646 5.41 -23.72 -14.35
N GLU A 647 5.54 -22.43 -13.97
CA GLU A 647 6.76 -21.66 -14.24
C GLU A 647 7.99 -22.25 -13.53
N VAL A 648 7.86 -22.60 -12.26
CA VAL A 648 8.94 -23.25 -11.49
C VAL A 648 9.31 -24.60 -12.10
N LEU A 649 8.32 -25.36 -12.59
CA LEU A 649 8.54 -26.63 -13.29
C LEU A 649 9.28 -26.44 -14.60
N MET A 650 8.94 -25.41 -15.38
CA MET A 650 9.66 -25.05 -16.59
C MET A 650 11.11 -24.72 -16.29
N GLU A 651 11.35 -23.81 -15.34
CA GLU A 651 12.69 -23.36 -14.95
C GLU A 651 13.55 -24.52 -14.42
N LYS A 652 13.00 -25.37 -13.55
CA LYS A 652 13.72 -26.54 -13.01
C LYS A 652 14.03 -27.57 -14.08
N THR A 653 13.07 -27.90 -14.95
CA THR A 653 13.27 -28.92 -15.99
C THR A 653 14.27 -28.47 -17.05
N LEU A 654 14.30 -27.17 -17.36
CA LEU A 654 15.26 -26.56 -18.29
C LEU A 654 16.65 -26.35 -17.65
N ALA A 655 16.73 -26.07 -16.35
CA ALA A 655 18.00 -25.83 -15.63
C ALA A 655 18.68 -27.11 -15.11
N CYS A 656 17.97 -28.23 -14.97
CA CYS A 656 18.50 -29.49 -14.42
C CYS A 656 19.42 -30.28 -15.38
N CYS A 657 20.44 -29.62 -15.95
CA CYS A 657 21.56 -30.23 -16.66
C CYS A 657 22.94 -30.06 -15.95
N PRO A 658 23.14 -30.37 -14.65
CA PRO A 658 24.36 -29.98 -13.93
C PRO A 658 25.56 -30.92 -14.14
N TYR A 659 25.48 -31.88 -15.07
CA TYR A 659 26.53 -32.88 -15.34
C TYR A 659 26.98 -32.95 -16.80
N ALA A 660 26.56 -32.00 -17.65
CA ALA A 660 27.14 -31.81 -18.99
C ALA A 660 28.54 -31.21 -18.87
N VAL A 661 29.53 -32.06 -18.55
CA VAL A 661 30.95 -31.70 -18.67
C VAL A 661 31.22 -31.31 -20.13
N GLN A 662 31.68 -30.08 -20.31
CA GLN A 662 32.20 -29.46 -21.53
C GLN A 662 32.48 -30.45 -22.69
N ASN A 663 31.53 -30.59 -23.63
CA ASN A 663 31.80 -30.82 -25.05
C ASN A 663 30.53 -30.83 -25.92
N SER A 664 30.66 -30.32 -27.15
CA SER A 664 29.72 -30.38 -28.29
C SER A 664 28.31 -29.79 -28.12
N GLY A 665 27.99 -28.80 -28.97
CA GLY A 665 26.67 -28.17 -29.09
C GLY A 665 25.53 -29.07 -29.58
N SER A 666 25.76 -30.37 -29.80
CA SER A 666 24.72 -31.36 -30.08
C SER A 666 24.03 -31.91 -28.84
N SER A 667 24.53 -31.60 -27.62
CA SER A 667 23.91 -32.08 -26.37
C SER A 667 22.66 -31.28 -26.00
N GLU A 668 22.71 -29.96 -26.16
CA GLU A 668 21.69 -29.02 -25.64
C GLU A 668 20.33 -29.20 -26.35
N GLU A 669 20.32 -29.39 -27.66
CA GLU A 669 19.10 -29.66 -28.45
C GLU A 669 18.37 -30.92 -27.99
N THR A 670 19.13 -31.98 -27.66
CA THR A 670 18.56 -33.25 -27.18
C THR A 670 17.98 -33.12 -25.77
N HIS A 671 18.60 -32.30 -24.91
CA HIS A 671 18.08 -32.01 -23.58
C HIS A 671 16.82 -31.14 -23.62
N PHE A 672 16.80 -30.09 -24.46
CA PHE A 672 15.62 -29.26 -24.63
C PHE A 672 14.43 -30.06 -25.19
N THR A 673 14.69 -30.92 -26.18
CA THR A 673 13.68 -31.86 -26.72
C THR A 673 13.13 -32.79 -25.64
N GLN A 674 13.98 -33.33 -24.76
CA GLN A 674 13.55 -34.15 -23.62
C GLN A 674 12.71 -33.35 -22.61
N ALA A 675 13.05 -32.08 -22.36
CA ALA A 675 12.25 -31.19 -21.51
C ALA A 675 10.85 -30.93 -22.10
N LEU A 676 10.75 -30.68 -23.41
CA LEU A 676 9.46 -30.53 -24.10
C LEU A 676 8.59 -31.81 -24.04
N ILE A 677 9.20 -32.99 -24.13
CA ILE A 677 8.50 -34.27 -23.95
C ILE A 677 7.99 -34.39 -22.50
N LYS A 678 8.84 -34.12 -21.49
CA LYS A 678 8.41 -34.10 -20.08
C LYS A 678 7.26 -33.12 -19.83
N PHE A 679 7.29 -31.92 -20.42
CA PHE A 679 6.19 -30.95 -20.33
C PHE A 679 4.88 -31.49 -20.90
N LYS A 680 4.94 -32.24 -22.00
CA LYS A 680 3.77 -32.93 -22.57
C LYS A 680 3.28 -34.04 -21.64
N ASP A 681 4.17 -34.86 -21.11
CA ASP A 681 3.81 -35.96 -20.20
C ASP A 681 3.20 -35.45 -18.88
N PHE A 682 3.61 -34.27 -18.40
CA PHE A 682 2.98 -33.58 -17.25
C PHE A 682 1.66 -32.88 -17.59
N GLY A 683 1.27 -32.74 -18.86
CA GLY A 683 0.08 -31.98 -19.26
C GLY A 683 0.24 -30.45 -19.22
N LEU A 684 1.47 -29.94 -19.19
CA LEU A 684 1.79 -28.51 -19.08
C LEU A 684 1.18 -27.69 -20.23
N PHE A 685 1.19 -28.23 -21.45
CA PHE A 685 0.63 -27.54 -22.61
C PHE A 685 -0.88 -27.37 -22.52
N ASP A 686 -1.60 -28.37 -22.01
CA ASP A 686 -3.04 -28.28 -21.83
C ASP A 686 -3.39 -27.26 -20.74
N LEU A 687 -2.61 -27.19 -19.65
CA LEU A 687 -2.72 -26.11 -18.67
C LEU A 687 -2.53 -24.74 -19.33
N LEU A 688 -1.39 -24.50 -19.99
CA LEU A 688 -1.06 -23.20 -20.57
C LEU A 688 -2.07 -22.74 -21.63
N PHE A 689 -2.51 -23.63 -22.53
CA PHE A 689 -3.45 -23.27 -23.59
C PHE A 689 -4.89 -23.13 -23.09
N ASN A 690 -5.33 -23.91 -22.10
CA ASN A 690 -6.64 -23.66 -21.46
C ASN A 690 -6.61 -22.33 -20.71
N SER A 691 -5.56 -22.05 -19.93
CA SER A 691 -5.40 -20.80 -19.18
C SER A 691 -5.30 -19.56 -20.07
N LEU A 692 -4.68 -19.66 -21.26
CA LEU A 692 -4.63 -18.58 -22.25
C LEU A 692 -6.03 -18.09 -22.69
N PHE A 693 -7.01 -18.99 -22.68
CA PHE A 693 -8.39 -18.74 -23.09
C PHE A 693 -9.38 -18.82 -21.92
N ASP A 694 -8.89 -18.64 -20.69
CA ASP A 694 -9.73 -18.54 -19.50
C ASP A 694 -10.61 -17.26 -19.52
N CYS A 695 -11.62 -17.18 -18.66
CA CYS A 695 -12.38 -15.95 -18.44
C CYS A 695 -11.66 -14.99 -17.48
N ASP A 696 -10.79 -15.50 -16.62
CA ASP A 696 -10.08 -14.73 -15.61
C ASP A 696 -8.81 -14.07 -16.20
N ARG A 697 -8.85 -12.76 -16.49
CA ARG A 697 -7.72 -12.03 -17.12
C ARG A 697 -6.34 -12.36 -16.52
N PRO A 698 -6.11 -12.38 -15.19
CA PRO A 698 -4.79 -12.67 -14.64
C PRO A 698 -4.24 -14.03 -15.08
N VAL A 699 -5.12 -15.03 -15.19
CA VAL A 699 -4.81 -16.40 -15.63
C VAL A 699 -4.36 -16.38 -17.10
N CYS A 700 -5.10 -15.67 -17.95
CA CYS A 700 -4.74 -15.45 -19.36
C CYS A 700 -3.39 -14.74 -19.51
N GLU A 701 -3.17 -13.67 -18.73
CA GLU A 701 -1.94 -12.86 -18.79
C GLU A 701 -0.71 -13.67 -18.39
N LYS A 702 -0.80 -14.42 -17.28
CA LYS A 702 0.28 -15.29 -16.81
C LYS A 702 0.57 -16.42 -17.80
N ALA A 703 -0.47 -17.06 -18.35
CA ALA A 703 -0.30 -18.10 -19.36
C ALA A 703 0.32 -17.56 -20.66
N CYS A 704 -0.12 -16.38 -21.12
CA CYS A 704 0.44 -15.70 -22.28
C CYS A 704 1.93 -15.38 -22.10
N ALA A 705 2.31 -14.86 -20.94
CA ALA A 705 3.71 -14.57 -20.61
C ALA A 705 4.59 -15.84 -20.62
N LEU A 706 4.09 -16.96 -20.09
CA LEU A 706 4.81 -18.25 -20.11
C LEU A 706 4.93 -18.84 -21.52
N LEU A 707 3.90 -18.70 -22.36
CA LEU A 707 3.95 -19.11 -23.77
C LEU A 707 4.89 -18.24 -24.59
N ILE A 708 4.99 -16.94 -24.31
CA ILE A 708 6.00 -16.04 -24.91
C ILE A 708 7.41 -16.45 -24.48
N LYS A 709 7.64 -16.67 -23.17
CA LYS A 709 8.92 -17.17 -22.62
C LYS A 709 9.35 -18.46 -23.32
N LEU A 710 8.43 -19.41 -23.51
CA LEU A 710 8.69 -20.65 -24.24
C LEU A 710 8.97 -20.43 -25.74
N ARG A 711 8.22 -19.56 -26.41
CA ARG A 711 8.42 -19.22 -27.82
C ARG A 711 9.80 -18.61 -28.07
N THR A 712 10.27 -17.75 -27.18
CA THR A 712 11.63 -17.17 -27.24
C THR A 712 12.70 -18.25 -27.09
N LEU A 713 12.58 -19.14 -26.10
CA LEU A 713 13.51 -20.25 -25.91
C LEU A 713 13.55 -21.22 -27.10
N ILE A 714 12.42 -21.49 -27.75
CA ILE A 714 12.37 -22.29 -28.98
C ILE A 714 13.09 -21.56 -30.14
N ALA A 715 12.96 -20.24 -30.24
CA ALA A 715 13.56 -19.45 -31.31
C ALA A 715 15.09 -19.25 -31.17
N GLU A 716 15.62 -19.33 -29.95
CA GLU A 716 17.07 -19.26 -29.69
C GLU A 716 17.82 -20.53 -30.15
N ILE A 717 17.13 -21.67 -30.27
CA ILE A 717 17.71 -22.94 -30.69
C ILE A 717 17.49 -23.13 -32.20
N ALA A 718 18.36 -22.52 -33.00
CA ALA A 718 18.14 -22.25 -34.42
C ALA A 718 18.03 -23.46 -35.37
N ASP A 719 18.46 -24.66 -34.96
CA ASP A 719 18.42 -25.90 -35.77
C ASP A 719 17.31 -26.89 -35.33
N LEU A 720 16.37 -26.47 -34.46
CA LEU A 720 15.25 -27.31 -34.02
C LEU A 720 14.27 -27.60 -35.18
N ASP A 721 14.26 -28.83 -35.70
CA ASP A 721 13.35 -29.24 -36.78
C ASP A 721 11.87 -29.04 -36.40
N ASN A 722 11.05 -28.58 -37.34
CA ASN A 722 9.63 -28.20 -37.15
C ASN A 722 8.71 -29.39 -36.79
N SER A 723 9.28 -30.58 -36.62
CA SER A 723 8.66 -31.89 -36.47
C SER A 723 8.67 -32.44 -35.04
N ILE A 724 9.34 -31.77 -34.09
CA ILE A 724 9.75 -32.39 -32.81
C ILE A 724 8.63 -32.67 -31.83
N LEU A 725 7.64 -31.77 -31.67
CA LEU A 725 6.52 -31.99 -30.76
C LEU A 725 5.18 -31.65 -31.44
N PHE A 726 4.43 -32.71 -31.76
CA PHE A 726 3.04 -32.60 -32.19
C PHE A 726 2.08 -32.69 -31.00
N LEU A 727 1.15 -31.74 -30.94
CA LEU A 727 0.01 -31.71 -30.02
C LEU A 727 -1.27 -32.03 -30.80
N ASN A 728 -2.17 -32.78 -30.16
CA ASN A 728 -3.47 -33.13 -30.71
C ASN A 728 -4.47 -32.02 -30.36
N LEU A 729 -5.19 -31.51 -31.36
CA LEU A 729 -6.24 -30.51 -31.16
C LEU A 729 -7.59 -31.15 -30.81
N CYS A 730 -7.84 -32.38 -31.27
CA CYS A 730 -9.15 -33.01 -31.14
C CYS A 730 -9.45 -33.44 -29.69
N GLY A 731 -10.51 -32.88 -29.11
CA GLY A 731 -10.99 -33.19 -27.76
C GLY A 731 -10.49 -32.24 -26.67
N ASN A 732 -9.60 -31.31 -27.01
CA ASN A 732 -9.08 -30.29 -26.11
C ASN A 732 -9.89 -28.99 -26.24
N ARG A 733 -10.28 -28.36 -25.10
CA ARG A 733 -11.08 -27.12 -25.10
C ARG A 733 -10.40 -25.98 -25.86
N TRP A 734 -9.07 -25.87 -25.72
CA TRP A 734 -8.24 -24.89 -26.43
C TRP A 734 -8.05 -25.20 -27.92
N GLY A 735 -8.33 -26.43 -28.36
CA GLY A 735 -8.07 -26.91 -29.72
C GLY A 735 -8.93 -26.22 -30.78
N ASP A 736 -10.21 -26.00 -30.47
CA ASP A 736 -11.17 -25.34 -31.37
C ASP A 736 -10.79 -23.88 -31.64
N GLU A 737 -10.31 -23.15 -30.64
CA GLU A 737 -9.86 -21.75 -30.75
C GLU A 737 -8.57 -21.63 -31.57
N VAL A 738 -7.60 -22.52 -31.35
CA VAL A 738 -6.38 -22.61 -32.18
C VAL A 738 -6.73 -22.95 -33.64
N GLN A 739 -7.68 -23.86 -33.85
CA GLN A 739 -8.15 -24.22 -35.19
C GLN A 739 -8.88 -23.04 -35.86
N GLY A 740 -9.73 -22.31 -35.16
CA GLY A 740 -10.40 -21.10 -35.66
C GLY A 740 -9.40 -20.04 -36.12
N ARG A 741 -8.39 -19.72 -35.30
CA ARG A 741 -7.32 -18.76 -35.67
C ARG A 741 -6.48 -19.22 -36.85
N TYR A 742 -6.17 -20.51 -36.93
CA TYR A 742 -5.47 -21.08 -38.08
C TYR A 742 -6.24 -20.88 -39.39
N LEU A 743 -7.54 -21.21 -39.38
CA LEU A 743 -8.41 -21.09 -40.56
C LEU A 743 -8.56 -19.62 -40.98
N ASN A 744 -8.74 -18.71 -40.03
CA ASN A 744 -8.79 -17.26 -40.29
C ASN A 744 -7.48 -16.76 -40.93
N LYS A 745 -6.31 -17.17 -40.41
CA LYS A 745 -5.00 -16.81 -40.98
C LYS A 745 -4.78 -17.43 -42.38
N GLN A 746 -5.35 -18.59 -42.68
CA GLN A 746 -5.33 -19.14 -44.05
C GLN A 746 -6.24 -18.34 -45.00
N GLN A 747 -7.47 -18.00 -44.60
CA GLN A 747 -8.39 -17.22 -45.42
C GLN A 747 -7.87 -15.79 -45.69
N ALA A 748 -7.19 -15.18 -44.72
CA ALA A 748 -6.48 -13.91 -44.90
C ALA A 748 -5.36 -14.02 -45.96
N LYS A 749 -4.56 -15.09 -45.94
CA LYS A 749 -3.53 -15.33 -46.97
C LYS A 749 -4.13 -15.56 -48.36
N ALA A 750 -5.22 -16.34 -48.46
CA ALA A 750 -5.92 -16.58 -49.72
C ALA A 750 -6.49 -15.28 -50.33
N SER A 751 -7.15 -14.45 -49.51
CA SER A 751 -7.76 -13.18 -49.96
C SER A 751 -6.73 -12.10 -50.33
N VAL A 752 -5.51 -12.13 -49.76
CA VAL A 752 -4.39 -11.28 -50.21
C VAL A 752 -3.85 -11.74 -51.57
N CYS A 753 -3.73 -13.05 -51.82
CA CYS A 753 -3.34 -13.57 -53.15
C CYS A 753 -4.35 -13.20 -54.25
N VAL A 754 -5.66 -13.14 -53.95
CA VAL A 754 -6.67 -12.73 -54.94
C VAL A 754 -6.57 -11.24 -55.32
N LYS A 755 -6.02 -10.38 -54.46
CA LYS A 755 -5.79 -8.95 -54.77
C LYS A 755 -4.51 -8.70 -55.59
N ASN A 756 -3.49 -9.55 -55.44
CA ASN A 756 -2.24 -9.47 -56.20
C ASN A 756 -2.34 -10.35 -57.46
N GLY A 757 -3.03 -9.83 -58.47
CA GLY A 757 -3.49 -10.59 -59.64
C GLY A 757 -2.46 -11.52 -60.30
N ALA A 758 -2.59 -12.82 -60.03
CA ALA A 758 -1.96 -13.90 -60.76
C ALA A 758 -3.05 -14.78 -61.42
N THR A 759 -3.41 -14.47 -62.66
CA THR A 759 -4.31 -15.31 -63.46
C THR A 759 -3.59 -16.56 -63.93
N GLY A 760 -4.01 -17.74 -63.45
CA GLY A 760 -3.39 -19.02 -63.83
C GLY A 760 -4.27 -20.24 -63.55
N SER A 761 -5.12 -20.57 -64.53
CA SER A 761 -5.78 -21.88 -64.79
C SER A 761 -6.57 -22.59 -63.68
N ASP A 762 -7.84 -22.91 -63.98
CA ASP A 762 -8.62 -23.96 -63.34
C ASP A 762 -7.88 -25.31 -63.32
N GLU A 763 -7.65 -25.86 -62.14
CA GLU A 763 -7.96 -27.27 -61.87
C GLU A 763 -8.74 -27.33 -60.55
N GLY A 764 -9.83 -28.10 -60.53
CA GLY A 764 -10.75 -28.15 -59.41
C GLY A 764 -10.15 -28.85 -58.19
N MET A 765 -9.62 -28.07 -57.25
CA MET A 765 -9.23 -28.57 -55.94
C MET A 765 -10.42 -28.42 -54.98
N ASP A 766 -10.95 -29.55 -54.53
CA ASP A 766 -12.03 -29.61 -53.53
C ASP A 766 -11.55 -28.93 -52.24
N CYS A 767 -12.04 -27.73 -51.96
CA CYS A 767 -11.66 -26.92 -50.79
C CYS A 767 -12.32 -27.46 -49.50
N GLY A 768 -12.24 -28.78 -49.29
CA GLY A 768 -12.55 -29.42 -48.03
C GLY A 768 -11.64 -28.85 -46.95
N LEU A 769 -12.21 -27.99 -46.11
CA LEU A 769 -11.52 -27.28 -45.02
C LEU A 769 -11.09 -28.30 -43.94
N HIS A 770 -9.98 -28.98 -44.20
CA HIS A 770 -9.61 -30.19 -43.50
C HIS A 770 -9.28 -29.89 -42.04
N CYS A 771 -10.07 -30.45 -41.12
CA CYS A 771 -9.82 -30.37 -39.68
C CYS A 771 -8.43 -30.93 -39.36
N ILE A 772 -7.56 -30.07 -38.80
CA ILE A 772 -6.20 -30.44 -38.41
C ILE A 772 -6.27 -31.19 -37.08
N LYS A 773 -5.84 -32.46 -37.10
CA LYS A 773 -5.81 -33.27 -35.88
C LYS A 773 -4.56 -33.01 -35.04
N ASN A 774 -3.40 -32.95 -35.70
CA ASN A 774 -2.11 -32.74 -35.05
C ASN A 774 -1.41 -31.53 -35.66
N ILE A 775 -0.83 -30.69 -34.82
CA ILE A 775 -0.04 -29.52 -35.23
C ILE A 775 1.22 -29.44 -34.36
N SER A 776 2.32 -28.93 -34.91
CA SER A 776 3.56 -28.78 -34.14
C SER A 776 3.52 -27.55 -33.23
N LEU A 777 4.16 -27.66 -32.06
CA LEU A 777 4.18 -26.58 -31.05
C LEU A 777 4.67 -25.22 -31.60
N PRO A 778 5.75 -25.12 -32.40
CA PRO A 778 6.18 -23.83 -32.97
C PRO A 778 5.11 -23.20 -33.87
N ASN A 779 4.37 -24.02 -34.63
CA ASN A 779 3.28 -23.55 -35.47
C ASN A 779 2.11 -22.99 -34.63
N ILE A 780 1.73 -23.64 -33.52
CA ILE A 780 0.72 -23.09 -32.59
C ILE A 780 1.16 -21.71 -32.10
N LEU A 781 2.40 -21.59 -31.61
CA LEU A 781 2.94 -20.34 -31.05
C LEU A 781 3.08 -19.20 -32.09
N GLN A 782 3.08 -19.52 -33.39
CA GLN A 782 3.04 -18.55 -34.50
C GLN A 782 1.59 -18.20 -34.94
N ILE A 783 0.65 -19.12 -34.75
CA ILE A 783 -0.78 -18.89 -35.02
C ILE A 783 -1.42 -18.04 -33.93
N LEU A 784 -0.95 -18.18 -32.69
CA LEU A 784 -1.34 -17.33 -31.58
C LEU A 784 -0.66 -15.97 -31.68
N ASP A 785 -1.44 -14.90 -31.75
CA ASP A 785 -0.97 -13.50 -31.76
C ASP A 785 -0.56 -13.05 -30.36
N LEU A 786 0.35 -13.81 -29.72
CA LEU A 786 0.69 -13.70 -28.30
C LEU A 786 1.15 -12.30 -27.90
N ASP A 787 1.90 -11.59 -28.75
CA ASP A 787 2.38 -10.24 -28.43
C ASP A 787 1.24 -9.21 -28.36
N ASP A 788 0.23 -9.35 -29.21
CA ASP A 788 -0.95 -8.47 -29.20
C ASP A 788 -1.93 -8.89 -28.10
N MET A 789 -2.07 -10.20 -27.83
CA MET A 789 -2.80 -10.69 -26.66
C MET A 789 -2.16 -10.17 -25.36
N GLN A 790 -0.84 -10.26 -25.20
CA GLN A 790 -0.13 -9.75 -24.03
C GLN A 790 -0.35 -8.24 -23.86
N LYS A 791 -0.21 -7.45 -24.93
CA LYS A 791 -0.51 -6.00 -24.89
C LYS A 791 -1.93 -5.72 -24.41
N MET A 792 -2.94 -6.44 -24.92
CA MET A 792 -4.33 -6.26 -24.50
C MET A 792 -4.56 -6.71 -23.05
N LEU A 793 -3.90 -7.78 -22.62
CA LEU A 793 -4.02 -8.35 -21.27
C LEU A 793 -3.34 -7.49 -20.19
N THR A 794 -2.35 -6.65 -20.51
CA THR A 794 -1.72 -5.74 -19.53
C THR A 794 -2.54 -4.48 -19.18
N LEU A 795 -3.63 -4.17 -19.88
CA LEU A 795 -4.25 -2.83 -19.88
C LEU A 795 -5.06 -2.37 -18.63
N SER A 796 -5.23 -3.21 -17.60
CA SER A 796 -6.35 -3.18 -16.61
C SER A 796 -7.74 -3.51 -17.19
N SER A 797 -8.67 -4.00 -16.37
CA SER A 797 -10.09 -4.24 -16.74
C SER A 797 -10.82 -2.95 -17.05
N ASP A 798 -10.49 -1.89 -16.31
CA ASP A 798 -11.08 -0.57 -16.40
C ASP A 798 -10.37 0.26 -17.48
N HIS A 799 -9.85 -0.41 -18.51
CA HIS A 799 -9.31 0.23 -19.71
C HIS A 799 -10.44 0.79 -20.56
N VAL A 800 -11.08 1.84 -20.02
CA VAL A 800 -11.50 2.95 -20.86
C VAL A 800 -10.27 3.33 -21.68
N VAL A 801 -10.40 3.30 -23.01
CA VAL A 801 -9.40 3.95 -23.86
C VAL A 801 -9.42 5.40 -23.41
N ASN A 802 -8.38 5.85 -22.70
CA ASN A 802 -8.21 7.22 -22.24
C ASN A 802 -7.88 8.14 -23.44
N SER A 803 -8.75 8.10 -24.44
CA SER A 803 -8.83 9.05 -25.52
C SER A 803 -9.77 10.15 -25.04
N PRO A 804 -9.29 11.40 -24.97
CA PRO A 804 -10.14 12.56 -24.65
C PRO A 804 -11.34 12.68 -25.59
N ARG A 805 -11.22 12.14 -26.82
CA ARG A 805 -12.31 11.98 -27.77
C ARG A 805 -13.46 11.13 -27.22
N SER A 806 -13.18 9.96 -26.65
CA SER A 806 -14.22 9.08 -26.09
C SER A 806 -14.96 9.81 -24.99
N LEU A 807 -14.24 10.45 -24.07
CA LEU A 807 -14.83 11.26 -22.99
C LEU A 807 -15.74 12.39 -23.54
N MET A 808 -15.32 13.08 -24.61
CA MET A 808 -16.14 14.11 -25.25
C MET A 808 -17.37 13.52 -25.95
N GLU A 809 -17.23 12.39 -26.65
CA GLU A 809 -18.34 11.67 -27.29
C GLU A 809 -19.34 11.14 -26.23
N ASP A 810 -18.86 10.68 -25.07
CA ASP A 810 -19.67 10.24 -23.93
C ASP A 810 -20.46 11.40 -23.30
N ILE A 811 -19.83 12.55 -23.05
CA ILE A 811 -20.50 13.77 -22.56
C ILE A 811 -21.59 14.24 -23.53
N LEU A 812 -21.31 14.22 -24.84
CA LEU A 812 -22.27 14.59 -25.88
C LEU A 812 -23.42 13.58 -25.99
N SER A 813 -23.13 12.29 -25.81
CA SER A 813 -24.13 11.22 -25.82
C SER A 813 -25.06 11.32 -24.61
N ALA A 814 -24.52 11.51 -23.40
CA ALA A 814 -25.30 11.64 -22.17
C ALA A 814 -26.35 12.78 -22.26
N ALA A 815 -25.96 13.92 -22.84
CA ALA A 815 -26.85 15.06 -23.05
C ALA A 815 -27.94 14.83 -24.12
N GLN A 816 -27.80 13.83 -25.00
CA GLN A 816 -28.81 13.45 -25.98
C GLN A 816 -29.84 12.44 -25.45
N HIS A 817 -29.48 11.65 -24.43
CA HIS A 817 -30.33 10.58 -23.87
C HIS A 817 -31.08 10.99 -22.58
N SER A 818 -31.04 12.28 -22.22
CA SER A 818 -31.62 12.81 -20.97
C SER A 818 -33.16 12.76 -20.90
N GLU A 819 -33.87 12.48 -22.01
CA GLU A 819 -35.33 12.30 -22.01
C GLU A 819 -35.81 10.85 -21.73
N GLU A 820 -34.96 9.81 -21.84
CA GLU A 820 -35.43 8.40 -21.77
C GLU A 820 -35.02 7.63 -20.49
N ASN A 821 -33.96 8.02 -19.79
CA ASN A 821 -33.40 7.26 -18.64
C ASN A 821 -34.12 7.48 -17.29
N ILE A 822 -35.45 7.36 -17.26
CA ILE A 822 -36.23 7.21 -16.00
C ILE A 822 -36.49 5.72 -15.66
N VAL A 823 -36.21 4.81 -16.59
CA VAL A 823 -36.50 3.37 -16.45
C VAL A 823 -35.26 2.53 -16.82
N ASP A 824 -34.33 2.39 -15.87
CA ASP A 824 -33.64 1.11 -15.59
C ASP A 824 -32.65 1.25 -14.41
N CYS A 825 -33.14 0.88 -13.22
CA CYS A 825 -32.34 0.55 -12.03
C CYS A 825 -33.19 -0.33 -11.09
N TYR A 826 -33.05 -1.65 -11.24
CA TYR A 826 -33.51 -2.67 -10.28
C TYR A 826 -32.48 -3.80 -10.20
#